data_AF-A0A8S3Y4I9-F1
#
_entry.id   AF-A0A8S3Y4I9-F1
#
_cell.length_a   1.000
_cell.length_b   1.000
_cell.length_c   1.000
_cell.angle_alpha   90.00
_cell.angle_beta   90.00
_cell.angle_gamma   90.00
#
_symmetry.space_group_name_H-M   'P 1'
#
loop_
_entity.id
_entity.type
_entity.pdbx_description
1 polymer ?
#
loop_
_entity_poly.entity_id
_entity_poly.type
_entity_poly.pdbx_seq_one_letter_code
_entity_poly.pdbx_strand_id
1 'polypeptide(L)'
;MPLFFQLQYCFTSVLIRTTTVKFFLLVIFISFLISILFIQFTSKENYFPVDDNIIQEALENFARDSRYVEVYRKKEWLSKDIKYILLWTRKDYEPFRQLGEGQRAFIKNNCSMINCYVTDNRYFFDGDMTNFDAIAFNGRNIKHITKYELPMYRSPHQKYIYFNMESSDNYPVCNAMFDDFFNWTATYKLNSDIPFTYIKIKNLNGEVVGPKEDMKWKENLSVEEDVMFKGNKSKAAAWFVSNCSSRSGRKALVRNLQKYLQRHGLAVDVYGDCGPLKCPRYAKNSCDDMLERDYFFYMSLENSFAEDYVTEKLLTALKHDAVPIVYGGANYTRFLPPDTYLDALKMSPRDLADTISGLMQSPILYNSYFRWKKHYTYHDPSSSENVCALCAALNNDTFLISILFIQFTSKENNFPVDDNIIQEALENIARDSRYVEVYKKKKWLSKDLKYILLWTQKDYEPFRQLGEGQRAFLKNNCSMINCYVTDNRFFFDDDITNFDAIAFNGCNIKRMTKYELPKHRSPHQKYIYFNMESSDNYPVCNAMFDDFFNWTATYKLNSDIQFTYIKIKNLNGEVVGPKEDMKWKENLSVEEDVMYKGNKSKAAAWFVSNCSSRSRRKELVRNLQKYLQRHGLAVDVYGDCGPLKCPRYAKNICDDMLERDYFFYMSLENSFAEDYVTEKLLTALKHSTVPIVYGGANYTRFLPPDTYLDALKMSPRDLADTMARLMQSPNLYSSYFRWKKHYTYHDPSPSDNVCALCAALNNDTFLISILFIQFTSKENNFPVDDNIIQEALENVARDSRYVEVYRKKKWLSKDLKYILLWTRKDYEPFLQLEEGQRAFLKNNCSMINCYVTDDRFFFDGDTTHFDAIAFNGRNIKRMTKYELPKYRSLHQKYIYFNMESSDNYPVCNAMFDDFFNWTATYKLNSDIPFTYIKIKNRNGEVVGPKEDMEWKENLSFEEDVMFKGNKSKAAAWFVSNCSSRSGRKELVRNLQKYLQRRGLAVDVYGDCGPLKCPRYAK
;
A
#
# COMPACT_ATOMS: atom_id res chain seq x y z
N MET A 1 73.76 9.80 -49.70
CA MET A 1 74.89 9.49 -48.80
C MET A 1 74.44 9.71 -47.37
N PRO A 2 74.91 8.95 -46.38
CA PRO A 2 74.97 7.49 -46.19
C PRO A 2 74.18 7.12 -44.88
N LEU A 3 73.57 5.97 -44.61
CA LEU A 3 73.91 4.53 -44.70
C LEU A 3 75.16 4.11 -43.92
N PHE A 4 74.96 3.14 -43.02
CA PHE A 4 75.93 2.31 -42.29
C PHE A 4 76.50 2.87 -40.99
N PHE A 5 75.93 2.45 -39.85
CA PHE A 5 76.51 1.41 -38.98
C PHE A 5 75.61 1.15 -37.77
N GLN A 6 74.77 0.11 -37.82
CA GLN A 6 74.39 -0.75 -36.67
C GLN A 6 73.48 -1.91 -37.16
N LEU A 7 73.99 -2.65 -38.15
CA LEU A 7 73.45 -3.92 -38.64
C LEU A 7 74.13 -5.06 -37.87
N GLN A 8 73.77 -5.27 -36.59
CA GLN A 8 74.18 -6.52 -35.90
C GLN A 8 73.31 -6.98 -34.72
N TYR A 9 72.23 -6.28 -34.33
CA TYR A 9 71.45 -6.67 -33.14
C TYR A 9 69.93 -6.85 -33.34
N CYS A 10 69.42 -6.87 -34.58
CA CYS A 10 67.97 -6.99 -34.83
C CYS A 10 67.52 -8.24 -35.61
N PHE A 11 68.40 -9.22 -35.84
CA PHE A 11 68.05 -10.45 -36.58
C PHE A 11 67.76 -11.69 -35.70
N THR A 12 68.02 -11.63 -34.39
CA THR A 12 67.74 -12.77 -33.48
C THR A 12 66.37 -12.71 -32.79
N SER A 13 65.68 -11.57 -32.75
CA SER A 13 64.37 -11.46 -32.08
C SER A 13 63.16 -11.78 -32.98
N VAL A 14 63.32 -11.77 -34.31
CA VAL A 14 62.26 -12.12 -35.28
C VAL A 14 62.18 -13.63 -35.53
N LEU A 15 63.30 -14.35 -35.43
CA LEU A 15 63.31 -15.82 -35.59
C LEU A 15 62.71 -16.57 -34.40
N ILE A 16 62.83 -16.02 -33.18
CA ILE A 16 62.29 -16.64 -31.95
C ILE A 16 60.77 -16.43 -31.84
N ARG A 17 60.22 -15.29 -32.32
CA ARG A 17 58.77 -15.04 -32.31
C ARG A 17 57.98 -15.81 -33.37
N THR A 18 58.62 -16.22 -34.46
CA THR A 18 57.96 -16.98 -35.53
C THR A 18 57.94 -18.49 -35.27
N THR A 19 58.85 -19.01 -34.44
CA THR A 19 58.87 -20.42 -34.01
C THR A 19 57.86 -20.73 -32.92
N THR A 20 57.58 -19.80 -31.99
CA THR A 20 56.58 -20.00 -30.92
C THR A 20 55.14 -20.04 -31.45
N VAL A 21 54.81 -19.20 -32.44
CA VAL A 21 53.47 -19.19 -33.07
C VAL A 21 53.23 -20.45 -33.90
N LYS A 22 54.24 -20.95 -34.61
CA LYS A 22 54.15 -22.20 -35.38
C LYS A 22 54.00 -23.43 -34.47
N PHE A 23 54.67 -23.45 -33.32
CA PHE A 23 54.50 -24.53 -32.32
C PHE A 23 53.09 -24.53 -31.73
N PHE A 24 52.54 -23.35 -31.41
CA PHE A 24 51.19 -23.24 -30.84
C PHE A 24 50.10 -23.66 -31.83
N LEU A 25 50.23 -23.29 -33.12
CA LEU A 25 49.31 -23.73 -34.18
C LEU A 25 49.42 -25.23 -34.48
N LEU A 26 50.62 -25.82 -34.37
CA LEU A 26 50.84 -27.25 -34.53
C LEU A 26 50.16 -28.06 -33.41
N VAL A 27 50.23 -27.59 -32.15
CA VAL A 27 49.56 -28.24 -31.00
C VAL A 27 48.04 -28.20 -31.15
N ILE A 28 47.46 -27.09 -31.61
CA ILE A 28 46.02 -26.97 -31.87
C ILE A 28 45.59 -27.91 -32.99
N PHE A 29 46.38 -28.02 -34.07
CA PHE A 29 46.09 -28.89 -35.20
C PHE A 29 46.18 -30.39 -34.84
N ILE A 30 47.20 -30.78 -34.07
CA ILE A 30 47.35 -32.16 -33.57
C ILE A 30 46.22 -32.52 -32.60
N SER A 31 45.84 -31.61 -31.70
CA SER A 31 44.70 -31.83 -30.78
C SER A 31 43.38 -32.00 -31.54
N PHE A 32 43.17 -31.24 -32.62
CA PHE A 32 42.00 -31.36 -33.48
C PHE A 32 41.97 -32.70 -34.24
N LEU A 33 43.11 -33.15 -34.77
CA LEU A 33 43.24 -34.45 -35.43
C LEU A 33 43.02 -35.63 -34.47
N ILE A 34 43.53 -35.56 -33.24
CA ILE A 34 43.29 -36.58 -32.21
C ILE A 34 41.81 -36.64 -31.85
N SER A 35 41.12 -35.49 -31.73
CA SER A 35 39.67 -35.47 -31.49
C SER A 35 38.86 -36.07 -32.64
N ILE A 36 39.25 -35.83 -33.90
CA ILE A 36 38.61 -36.45 -35.08
C ILE A 36 38.84 -37.96 -35.10
N LEU A 37 40.07 -38.41 -34.82
CA LEU A 37 40.39 -39.84 -34.75
C LEU A 37 39.68 -40.53 -33.59
N PHE A 38 39.51 -39.86 -32.45
CA PHE A 38 38.74 -40.38 -31.32
C PHE A 38 37.26 -40.55 -31.68
N ILE A 39 36.68 -39.57 -32.37
CA ILE A 39 35.30 -39.63 -32.87
C ILE A 39 35.14 -40.80 -33.88
N GLN A 40 36.08 -40.96 -34.81
CA GLN A 40 36.05 -42.06 -35.79
C GLN A 40 36.31 -43.45 -35.17
N PHE A 41 37.09 -43.55 -34.10
CA PHE A 41 37.30 -44.81 -33.38
C PHE A 41 36.12 -45.20 -32.47
N THR A 42 35.35 -44.21 -31.98
CA THR A 42 34.14 -44.48 -31.17
C THR A 42 32.89 -44.77 -32.00
N SER A 43 32.92 -44.56 -33.32
CA SER A 43 31.76 -44.75 -34.21
C SER A 43 31.84 -46.00 -35.10
N LYS A 44 32.29 -47.14 -34.56
CA LYS A 44 32.08 -48.44 -35.22
C LYS A 44 30.90 -49.16 -34.57
N GLU A 45 29.84 -49.26 -35.34
CA GLU A 45 28.58 -49.93 -35.05
C GLU A 45 28.79 -51.41 -34.67
N ASN A 46 28.24 -51.80 -33.53
CA ASN A 46 27.80 -53.18 -33.31
C ASN A 46 26.33 -53.25 -33.75
N TYR A 47 26.10 -53.84 -34.93
CA TYR A 47 24.78 -54.16 -35.45
C TYR A 47 24.19 -55.32 -34.62
N PHE A 48 23.19 -55.04 -33.80
CA PHE A 48 22.32 -56.07 -33.23
C PHE A 48 21.16 -56.31 -34.22
N PRO A 49 20.66 -57.55 -34.36
CA PRO A 49 19.49 -57.82 -35.20
C PRO A 49 18.30 -57.13 -34.55
N VAL A 50 17.62 -56.27 -35.30
CA VAL A 50 16.46 -55.53 -34.81
C VAL A 50 15.27 -56.50 -34.74
N ASP A 51 14.89 -56.85 -33.52
CA ASP A 51 13.66 -57.59 -33.19
C ASP A 51 12.44 -56.70 -33.48
N ASP A 52 11.32 -57.30 -33.92
CA ASP A 52 10.07 -56.59 -34.21
C ASP A 52 9.57 -55.83 -32.98
N ASN A 53 9.91 -56.28 -31.76
CA ASN A 53 9.65 -55.52 -30.53
C ASN A 53 10.44 -54.21 -30.42
N ILE A 54 11.67 -54.15 -30.96
CA ILE A 54 12.48 -52.93 -30.98
C ILE A 54 11.98 -51.98 -32.08
N ILE A 55 11.46 -52.50 -33.20
CA ILE A 55 10.78 -51.69 -34.20
C ILE A 55 9.46 -51.14 -33.64
N GLN A 56 8.70 -51.94 -32.90
CA GLN A 56 7.47 -51.50 -32.24
C GLN A 56 7.75 -50.47 -31.13
N GLU A 57 8.79 -50.68 -30.32
CA GLU A 57 9.24 -49.74 -29.30
C GLU A 57 9.81 -48.47 -29.93
N ALA A 58 10.52 -48.56 -31.07
CA ALA A 58 11.00 -47.41 -31.83
C ALA A 58 9.85 -46.66 -32.52
N LEU A 59 8.82 -47.34 -33.01
CA LEU A 59 7.63 -46.73 -33.59
C LEU A 59 6.73 -46.11 -32.52
N GLU A 60 6.62 -46.71 -31.34
CA GLU A 60 5.94 -46.13 -30.19
C GLU A 60 6.71 -44.96 -29.59
N ASN A 61 8.05 -45.05 -29.54
CA ASN A 61 8.92 -43.94 -29.13
C ASN A 61 8.96 -42.83 -30.19
N PHE A 62 8.89 -43.14 -31.49
CA PHE A 62 8.79 -42.16 -32.58
C PHE A 62 7.38 -41.56 -32.69
N ALA A 63 6.32 -42.29 -32.30
CA ALA A 63 4.96 -41.75 -32.14
C ALA A 63 4.82 -40.94 -30.82
N ARG A 64 5.65 -41.22 -29.81
CA ARG A 64 5.85 -40.37 -28.62
C ARG A 64 6.68 -39.13 -28.95
N ASP A 65 7.71 -39.26 -29.78
CA ASP A 65 8.63 -38.18 -30.14
C ASP A 65 8.08 -37.28 -31.25
N SER A 66 7.27 -37.81 -32.18
CA SER A 66 6.52 -36.99 -33.13
C SER A 66 5.47 -36.12 -32.43
N ARG A 67 5.01 -36.50 -31.23
CA ARG A 67 4.24 -35.62 -30.33
C ARG A 67 5.12 -34.62 -29.56
N TYR A 68 6.44 -34.74 -29.63
CA TYR A 68 7.44 -33.83 -29.03
C TYR A 68 8.10 -32.87 -30.03
N VAL A 69 8.02 -33.13 -31.34
CA VAL A 69 8.75 -32.36 -32.38
C VAL A 69 8.01 -31.10 -32.87
N GLU A 70 6.77 -30.84 -32.45
CA GLU A 70 6.06 -29.61 -32.86
C GLU A 70 6.45 -28.35 -32.05
N VAL A 71 7.18 -28.47 -30.95
CA VAL A 71 7.52 -27.33 -30.06
C VAL A 71 8.78 -26.55 -30.52
N TYR A 72 9.55 -27.06 -31.49
CA TYR A 72 10.76 -26.37 -31.99
C TYR A 72 10.66 -25.85 -33.43
N ARG A 73 9.47 -25.85 -34.05
CA ARG A 73 9.24 -25.25 -35.37
C ARG A 73 8.40 -23.99 -35.29
N LYS A 74 9.08 -22.86 -35.40
CA LYS A 74 8.56 -21.49 -35.64
C LYS A 74 7.57 -20.97 -34.59
N LYS A 75 7.97 -19.87 -33.96
CA LYS A 75 7.20 -18.98 -33.07
C LYS A 75 5.84 -18.49 -33.60
N GLU A 76 5.49 -18.84 -34.84
CA GLU A 76 4.29 -18.39 -35.54
C GLU A 76 3.11 -19.38 -35.46
N TRP A 77 3.30 -20.55 -34.84
CA TRP A 77 2.26 -21.60 -34.75
C TRP A 77 2.12 -22.13 -33.31
N LEU A 78 2.04 -21.22 -32.34
CA LEU A 78 1.66 -21.58 -30.97
C LEU A 78 0.18 -21.96 -30.98
N SER A 79 -0.13 -23.21 -30.63
CA SER A 79 -1.52 -23.65 -30.46
C SER A 79 -2.19 -22.84 -29.35
N LYS A 80 -3.33 -22.21 -29.69
CA LYS A 80 -4.16 -21.48 -28.73
C LYS A 80 -4.78 -22.38 -27.66
N ASP A 81 -4.71 -23.69 -27.86
CA ASP A 81 -5.33 -24.68 -26.98
C ASP A 81 -4.39 -25.09 -25.83
N ILE A 82 -3.12 -24.67 -25.82
CA ILE A 82 -2.17 -24.96 -24.72
C ILE A 82 -2.19 -23.83 -23.69
N LYS A 83 -2.29 -24.20 -22.40
CA LYS A 83 -2.13 -23.30 -21.26
C LYS A 83 -0.69 -23.23 -20.79
N TYR A 84 -0.04 -22.09 -20.89
CA TYR A 84 1.37 -21.90 -20.53
C TYR A 84 1.52 -21.43 -19.08
N ILE A 85 2.32 -22.15 -18.31
CA ILE A 85 2.56 -21.90 -16.88
C ILE A 85 4.03 -21.59 -16.68
N LEU A 86 4.34 -20.38 -16.20
CA LEU A 86 5.70 -20.02 -15.84
C LEU A 86 5.93 -20.21 -14.34
N LEU A 87 6.97 -20.97 -13.98
CA LEU A 87 7.49 -21.01 -12.61
C LEU A 87 8.41 -19.82 -12.39
N TRP A 88 7.92 -18.79 -11.68
CA TRP A 88 8.70 -17.56 -11.48
C TRP A 88 9.86 -17.74 -10.51
N THR A 89 9.62 -18.50 -9.43
CA THR A 89 10.62 -18.82 -8.43
C THR A 89 11.27 -20.17 -8.70
N ARG A 90 12.36 -20.46 -7.97
CA ARG A 90 13.13 -21.71 -8.12
C ARG A 90 12.24 -22.95 -7.91
N LYS A 91 12.60 -24.04 -8.59
CA LYS A 91 11.94 -25.35 -8.50
C LYS A 91 12.54 -26.27 -7.43
N ASP A 92 13.17 -25.71 -6.40
CA ASP A 92 13.88 -26.46 -5.36
C ASP A 92 12.95 -27.04 -4.28
N TYR A 93 11.67 -26.63 -4.26
CA TYR A 93 10.68 -27.06 -3.27
C TYR A 93 9.38 -27.57 -3.90
N GLU A 94 8.61 -28.34 -3.12
CA GLU A 94 7.26 -28.74 -3.51
C GLU A 94 6.30 -27.55 -3.54
N PRO A 95 5.29 -27.56 -4.44
CA PRO A 95 5.00 -28.60 -5.43
C PRO A 95 5.71 -28.39 -6.79
N PHE A 96 6.64 -27.44 -6.91
CA PHE A 96 7.28 -27.15 -8.20
C PHE A 96 8.12 -28.32 -8.73
N ARG A 97 8.72 -29.12 -7.83
CA ARG A 97 9.41 -30.36 -8.22
C ARG A 97 8.46 -31.38 -8.86
N GLN A 98 7.20 -31.44 -8.44
CA GLN A 98 6.19 -32.34 -8.98
C GLN A 98 5.65 -31.88 -10.34
N LEU A 99 5.58 -30.56 -10.59
CA LEU A 99 5.10 -30.00 -11.86
C LEU A 99 6.05 -30.25 -13.04
N GLY A 100 7.37 -30.27 -12.80
CA GLY A 100 8.37 -30.55 -13.84
C GLY A 100 8.40 -29.53 -14.99
N GLU A 101 9.13 -29.85 -16.06
CA GLU A 101 9.21 -29.03 -17.29
C GLU A 101 8.34 -29.65 -18.41
N GLY A 102 7.66 -28.80 -19.17
CA GLY A 102 6.77 -29.13 -20.28
C GLY A 102 5.44 -29.73 -19.83
N GLN A 103 4.89 -30.63 -20.64
CA GLN A 103 3.63 -31.36 -20.37
C GLN A 103 3.82 -32.67 -19.58
N ARG A 104 5.07 -33.03 -19.25
CA ARG A 104 5.46 -34.37 -18.77
C ARG A 104 4.68 -34.81 -17.54
N ALA A 105 4.53 -33.93 -16.56
CA ALA A 105 3.87 -34.27 -15.31
C ALA A 105 2.38 -34.56 -15.50
N PHE A 106 1.69 -33.85 -16.39
CA PHE A 106 0.27 -34.07 -16.65
C PHE A 106 0.02 -35.38 -17.41
N ILE A 107 0.88 -35.70 -18.39
CA ILE A 107 0.81 -36.96 -19.14
C ILE A 107 1.14 -38.15 -18.24
N LYS A 108 2.23 -38.07 -17.46
CA LYS A 108 2.68 -39.16 -16.58
C LYS A 108 1.62 -39.51 -15.51
N ASN A 109 0.89 -38.51 -15.02
CA ASN A 109 -0.14 -38.70 -14.00
C ASN A 109 -1.53 -39.03 -14.58
N ASN A 110 -1.62 -39.28 -15.90
CA ASN A 110 -2.86 -39.61 -16.60
C ASN A 110 -4.00 -38.61 -16.31
N CYS A 111 -3.68 -37.31 -16.32
CA CYS A 111 -4.66 -36.26 -16.05
C CYS A 111 -5.73 -36.20 -17.13
N SER A 112 -6.96 -35.82 -16.77
CA SER A 112 -8.04 -35.58 -17.73
C SER A 112 -7.71 -34.44 -18.71
N MET A 113 -7.01 -33.41 -18.23
CA MET A 113 -6.48 -32.32 -19.04
C MET A 113 -4.95 -32.39 -19.07
N ILE A 114 -4.38 -32.43 -20.26
CA ILE A 114 -2.92 -32.54 -20.50
C ILE A 114 -2.35 -31.38 -21.32
N ASN A 115 -3.19 -30.44 -21.76
CA ASN A 115 -2.84 -29.27 -22.56
C ASN A 115 -2.28 -28.13 -21.70
N CYS A 116 -1.44 -28.42 -20.71
CA CYS A 116 -0.73 -27.42 -19.92
C CYS A 116 0.78 -27.61 -20.04
N TYR A 117 1.50 -26.53 -20.30
CA TYR A 117 2.95 -26.54 -20.48
C TYR A 117 3.64 -25.73 -19.39
N VAL A 118 4.49 -26.37 -18.58
CA VAL A 118 5.24 -25.70 -17.51
C VAL A 118 6.63 -25.32 -18.00
N THR A 119 7.11 -24.12 -17.70
CA THR A 119 8.51 -23.75 -17.91
C THR A 119 9.02 -22.81 -16.82
N ASP A 120 10.31 -22.83 -16.54
CA ASP A 120 11.00 -21.81 -15.73
C ASP A 120 11.74 -20.75 -16.59
N ASN A 121 11.66 -20.86 -17.92
CA ASN A 121 12.31 -19.93 -18.84
C ASN A 121 11.47 -18.65 -19.06
N ARG A 122 11.90 -17.55 -18.43
CA ARG A 122 11.25 -16.23 -18.57
C ARG A 122 11.31 -15.64 -19.99
N TYR A 123 12.23 -16.13 -20.83
CA TYR A 123 12.39 -15.67 -22.22
C TYR A 123 11.66 -16.54 -23.24
N PHE A 124 10.82 -17.49 -22.80
CA PHE A 124 10.10 -18.41 -23.69
C PHE A 124 9.31 -17.67 -24.79
N PHE A 125 8.65 -16.56 -24.43
CA PHE A 125 7.94 -15.66 -25.36
C PHE A 125 8.72 -14.36 -25.63
N ASP A 126 10.03 -14.43 -25.96
CA ASP A 126 10.91 -13.25 -26.16
C ASP A 126 11.00 -12.31 -24.95
N GLY A 127 10.71 -12.83 -23.76
CA GLY A 127 10.63 -12.03 -22.54
C GLY A 127 9.29 -11.30 -22.36
N ASP A 128 8.34 -11.46 -23.29
CA ASP A 128 6.96 -11.02 -23.09
C ASP A 128 6.22 -11.99 -22.18
N MET A 129 6.31 -11.65 -20.90
CA MET A 129 5.68 -12.34 -19.81
C MET A 129 4.16 -12.39 -19.90
N THR A 130 3.51 -11.54 -20.71
CA THR A 130 2.04 -11.45 -20.76
C THR A 130 1.39 -12.64 -21.47
N ASN A 131 2.16 -13.44 -22.22
CA ASN A 131 1.65 -14.58 -23.00
C ASN A 131 1.51 -15.88 -22.20
N PHE A 132 1.90 -15.90 -20.93
CA PHE A 132 1.68 -17.07 -20.05
C PHE A 132 0.27 -17.04 -19.44
N ASP A 133 -0.51 -18.11 -19.54
CA ASP A 133 -1.80 -18.22 -18.85
C ASP A 133 -1.66 -18.18 -17.32
N ALA A 134 -0.54 -18.67 -16.78
CA ALA A 134 -0.26 -18.60 -15.34
C ALA A 134 1.20 -18.29 -15.02
N ILE A 135 1.43 -17.58 -13.92
CA ILE A 135 2.74 -17.34 -13.32
C ILE A 135 2.69 -17.82 -11.87
N ALA A 136 3.44 -18.87 -11.55
CA ALA A 136 3.43 -19.54 -10.25
C ALA A 136 4.61 -19.09 -9.38
N PHE A 137 4.35 -18.91 -8.08
CA PHE A 137 5.34 -18.52 -7.09
C PHE A 137 5.36 -19.48 -5.89
N ASN A 138 6.53 -20.04 -5.56
CA ASN A 138 6.70 -20.92 -4.41
C ASN A 138 6.93 -20.13 -3.12
N GLY A 139 6.07 -20.33 -2.13
CA GLY A 139 6.05 -19.61 -0.87
C GLY A 139 7.35 -19.68 -0.07
N ARG A 140 8.12 -20.78 -0.17
CA ARG A 140 9.42 -20.88 0.49
C ARG A 140 10.46 -19.97 -0.15
N ASN A 141 10.39 -19.74 -1.46
CA ASN A 141 11.33 -18.88 -2.17
C ASN A 141 10.95 -17.40 -2.11
N ILE A 142 9.67 -17.05 -1.89
CA ILE A 142 9.26 -15.63 -1.90
C ILE A 142 9.68 -14.85 -0.65
N LYS A 143 10.07 -15.52 0.44
CA LYS A 143 10.45 -14.85 1.69
C LYS A 143 11.58 -13.81 1.51
N HIS A 144 12.46 -14.03 0.54
CA HIS A 144 13.66 -13.21 0.32
C HIS A 144 13.64 -12.44 -1.00
N ILE A 145 12.55 -12.52 -1.78
CA ILE A 145 12.47 -11.85 -3.07
C ILE A 145 12.20 -10.35 -2.86
N THR A 146 12.86 -9.52 -3.65
CA THR A 146 12.67 -8.06 -3.63
C THR A 146 11.66 -7.62 -4.68
N LYS A 147 11.11 -6.41 -4.54
CA LYS A 147 10.14 -5.85 -5.50
C LYS A 147 10.66 -5.82 -6.94
N TYR A 148 11.97 -5.63 -7.12
CA TYR A 148 12.60 -5.56 -8.44
C TYR A 148 12.75 -6.93 -9.12
N GLU A 149 12.60 -8.02 -8.36
CA GLU A 149 12.68 -9.39 -8.86
C GLU A 149 11.30 -9.97 -9.18
N LEU A 150 10.21 -9.22 -8.98
CA LEU A 150 8.85 -9.60 -9.39
C LEU A 150 8.56 -9.18 -10.84
N PRO A 151 7.60 -9.82 -11.52
CA PRO A 151 7.21 -9.41 -12.87
C PRO A 151 6.68 -7.96 -12.82
N MET A 152 7.17 -7.11 -13.72
CA MET A 152 6.77 -5.69 -13.77
C MET A 152 5.35 -5.48 -14.32
N TYR A 153 4.87 -6.41 -15.13
CA TYR A 153 3.60 -6.30 -15.85
C TYR A 153 2.82 -7.62 -15.79
N ARG A 154 1.49 -7.50 -15.76
CA ARG A 154 0.55 -8.62 -15.71
C ARG A 154 -0.61 -8.36 -16.66
N SER A 155 -0.95 -9.33 -17.49
CA SER A 155 -2.15 -9.26 -18.34
C SER A 155 -3.39 -9.81 -17.61
N PRO A 156 -4.61 -9.29 -17.88
CA PRO A 156 -5.83 -9.66 -17.13
C PRO A 156 -6.22 -11.13 -17.18
N HIS A 157 -5.83 -11.85 -18.23
CA HIS A 157 -6.09 -13.29 -18.36
C HIS A 157 -5.13 -14.14 -17.51
N GLN A 158 -3.96 -13.62 -17.17
CA GLN A 158 -2.93 -14.40 -16.49
C GLN A 158 -3.26 -14.62 -15.02
N LYS A 159 -3.13 -15.85 -14.54
CA LYS A 159 -3.30 -16.21 -13.13
C LYS A 159 -1.95 -16.24 -12.42
N TYR A 160 -1.75 -15.34 -11.46
CA TYR A 160 -0.59 -15.39 -10.57
C TYR A 160 -0.96 -16.30 -9.42
N ILE A 161 -0.23 -17.39 -9.25
CA ILE A 161 -0.63 -18.45 -8.34
C ILE A 161 0.38 -18.52 -7.19
N TYR A 162 -0.09 -18.33 -5.96
CA TYR A 162 0.68 -18.56 -4.77
C TYR A 162 0.66 -20.05 -4.41
N PHE A 163 1.82 -20.71 -4.52
CA PHE A 163 1.99 -22.11 -4.18
C PHE A 163 2.70 -22.27 -2.85
N ASN A 164 2.10 -22.98 -1.89
CA ASN A 164 2.81 -23.31 -0.66
C ASN A 164 2.24 -24.56 0.01
N MET A 165 3.11 -25.55 0.23
CA MET A 165 2.80 -26.76 1.00
C MET A 165 3.27 -26.67 2.45
N GLU A 166 4.09 -25.67 2.81
CA GLU A 166 4.57 -25.48 4.17
C GLU A 166 3.65 -24.57 4.99
N SER A 167 3.56 -24.81 6.29
CA SER A 167 2.76 -24.00 7.20
C SER A 167 3.06 -22.49 7.12
N SER A 168 2.00 -21.68 7.15
CA SER A 168 2.06 -20.23 7.22
C SER A 168 2.77 -19.70 8.47
N ASP A 169 2.84 -20.48 9.57
CA ASP A 169 3.63 -20.11 10.74
C ASP A 169 5.15 -20.23 10.46
N ASN A 170 5.58 -21.26 9.73
CA ASN A 170 7.00 -21.44 9.40
C ASN A 170 7.46 -20.52 8.27
N TYR A 171 6.63 -20.32 7.24
CA TYR A 171 6.92 -19.48 6.08
C TYR A 171 5.85 -18.41 5.88
N PRO A 172 5.75 -17.46 6.82
CA PRO A 172 4.77 -16.38 6.71
C PRO A 172 5.18 -15.40 5.62
N VAL A 173 4.19 -15.00 4.81
CA VAL A 173 4.33 -13.94 3.81
C VAL A 173 3.78 -12.66 4.41
N CYS A 174 4.59 -11.96 5.21
CA CYS A 174 4.18 -10.75 5.94
C CYS A 174 4.62 -9.45 5.24
N ASN A 175 4.94 -9.50 3.94
CA ASN A 175 5.37 -8.32 3.20
C ASN A 175 4.20 -7.80 2.37
N ALA A 176 3.81 -6.55 2.62
CA ALA A 176 2.70 -5.88 1.95
C ALA A 176 2.82 -5.85 0.41
N MET A 177 4.03 -6.03 -0.15
CA MET A 177 4.21 -6.16 -1.59
C MET A 177 3.46 -7.35 -2.21
N PHE A 178 3.03 -8.32 -1.41
CA PHE A 178 2.24 -9.47 -1.85
C PHE A 178 0.74 -9.33 -1.57
N ASP A 179 0.30 -8.23 -0.95
CA ASP A 179 -1.12 -7.96 -0.72
C ASP A 179 -1.80 -7.81 -2.09
N ASP A 180 -2.88 -8.58 -2.31
CA ASP A 180 -3.63 -8.68 -3.58
C ASP A 180 -2.79 -9.04 -4.83
N PHE A 181 -1.56 -9.51 -4.65
CA PHE A 181 -0.65 -9.82 -5.76
C PHE A 181 -1.07 -11.10 -6.52
N PHE A 182 -1.65 -12.07 -5.82
CA PHE A 182 -1.99 -13.37 -6.39
C PHE A 182 -3.46 -13.45 -6.86
N ASN A 183 -3.63 -13.89 -8.12
CA ASN A 183 -4.80 -14.60 -8.67
C ASN A 183 -5.41 -15.62 -7.73
N TRP A 184 -4.64 -16.68 -7.58
CA TRP A 184 -5.09 -17.94 -7.04
C TRP A 184 -4.12 -18.38 -5.97
N THR A 185 -4.65 -19.15 -5.05
CA THR A 185 -3.91 -19.86 -4.03
C THR A 185 -3.96 -21.34 -4.36
N ALA A 186 -2.80 -21.97 -4.31
CA ALA A 186 -2.63 -23.40 -4.45
C ALA A 186 -1.86 -23.93 -3.24
N THR A 187 -2.58 -24.16 -2.16
CA THR A 187 -1.99 -24.48 -0.84
C THR A 187 -2.74 -25.62 -0.16
N TYR A 188 -2.23 -26.06 1.00
CA TYR A 188 -2.89 -27.09 1.82
C TYR A 188 -4.21 -26.61 2.46
N LYS A 189 -4.50 -25.29 2.47
CA LYS A 189 -5.76 -24.77 3.01
C LYS A 189 -6.95 -25.23 2.19
N LEU A 190 -8.04 -25.60 2.87
CA LEU A 190 -9.24 -26.14 2.23
C LEU A 190 -10.02 -25.10 1.41
N ASN A 191 -9.82 -23.81 1.69
CA ASN A 191 -10.38 -22.69 0.93
C ASN A 191 -9.45 -22.13 -0.15
N SER A 192 -8.36 -22.83 -0.49
CA SER A 192 -7.53 -22.43 -1.63
C SER A 192 -8.30 -22.59 -2.94
N ASP A 193 -8.06 -21.71 -3.92
CA ASP A 193 -8.66 -21.83 -5.27
C ASP A 193 -8.36 -23.20 -5.90
N ILE A 194 -7.16 -23.72 -5.63
CA ILE A 194 -6.75 -25.08 -6.01
C ILE A 194 -6.21 -25.76 -4.74
N PRO A 195 -7.02 -26.55 -4.02
CA PRO A 195 -6.56 -27.23 -2.81
C PRO A 195 -5.45 -28.25 -3.12
N PHE A 196 -4.24 -27.98 -2.65
CA PHE A 196 -3.08 -28.88 -2.69
C PHE A 196 -2.95 -29.55 -1.32
N THR A 197 -3.88 -30.42 -0.97
CA THR A 197 -3.89 -31.07 0.35
C THR A 197 -2.88 -32.22 0.41
N TYR A 198 -2.49 -32.62 1.63
CA TYR A 198 -1.72 -33.85 1.86
C TYR A 198 -2.60 -35.10 1.96
N ILE A 199 -3.90 -34.91 2.13
CA ILE A 199 -4.85 -35.97 2.45
C ILE A 199 -6.10 -35.79 1.61
N LYS A 200 -6.58 -36.91 1.07
CA LYS A 200 -7.85 -37.01 0.38
C LYS A 200 -8.67 -38.16 0.95
N ILE A 201 -9.93 -37.91 1.23
CA ILE A 201 -10.85 -38.82 1.90
C ILE A 201 -11.85 -39.30 0.84
N LYS A 202 -11.85 -40.60 0.57
CA LYS A 202 -12.77 -41.23 -0.38
C LYS A 202 -13.74 -42.12 0.37
N ASN A 203 -15.01 -42.18 -0.05
CA ASN A 203 -15.92 -43.21 0.44
C ASN A 203 -15.58 -44.58 -0.18
N LEU A 204 -16.29 -45.64 0.21
CA LEU A 204 -16.06 -46.99 -0.34
C LEU A 204 -16.36 -47.10 -1.85
N ASN A 205 -17.15 -46.19 -2.41
CA ASN A 205 -17.42 -46.12 -3.84
C ASN A 205 -16.29 -45.42 -4.62
N GLY A 206 -15.24 -44.94 -3.93
CA GLY A 206 -14.13 -44.21 -4.52
C GLY A 206 -14.39 -42.72 -4.73
N GLU A 207 -15.54 -42.20 -4.32
CA GLU A 207 -15.89 -40.78 -4.46
C GLU A 207 -15.20 -39.94 -3.40
N VAL A 208 -14.76 -38.75 -3.80
CA VAL A 208 -14.06 -37.81 -2.93
C VAL A 208 -15.07 -37.09 -2.04
N VAL A 209 -15.00 -37.32 -0.73
CA VAL A 209 -15.94 -36.74 0.25
C VAL A 209 -15.31 -35.66 1.13
N GLY A 210 -13.97 -35.59 1.20
CA GLY A 210 -13.23 -34.58 1.97
C GLY A 210 -11.71 -34.65 1.80
N PRO A 211 -10.94 -33.91 2.61
CA PRO A 211 -11.41 -32.95 3.62
C PRO A 211 -12.05 -31.70 3.00
N LYS A 212 -12.99 -31.06 3.70
CA LYS A 212 -13.64 -29.79 3.32
C LYS A 212 -14.08 -29.02 4.57
N GLU A 213 -14.34 -27.72 4.45
CA GLU A 213 -14.65 -26.87 5.60
C GLU A 213 -15.88 -27.37 6.39
N ASP A 214 -16.95 -27.71 5.66
CA ASP A 214 -18.20 -28.27 6.20
C ASP A 214 -18.21 -29.80 6.07
N MET A 215 -17.24 -30.46 6.69
CA MET A 215 -17.16 -31.92 6.69
C MET A 215 -18.32 -32.53 7.49
N LYS A 216 -19.06 -33.44 6.85
CA LYS A 216 -20.13 -34.23 7.48
C LYS A 216 -19.75 -35.70 7.47
N TRP A 217 -19.69 -36.27 8.67
CA TRP A 217 -19.43 -37.69 8.86
C TRP A 217 -20.75 -38.46 8.94
N LYS A 218 -20.72 -39.73 8.54
CA LYS A 218 -21.86 -40.62 8.72
C LYS A 218 -22.15 -40.79 10.22
N GLU A 219 -23.42 -40.61 10.60
CA GLU A 219 -23.88 -40.80 11.98
C GLU A 219 -23.89 -42.28 12.37
N ASN A 220 -23.75 -42.57 13.68
CA ASN A 220 -23.82 -43.92 14.26
C ASN A 220 -22.85 -44.93 13.61
N LEU A 221 -21.56 -44.61 13.62
CA LEU A 221 -20.50 -45.54 13.24
C LEU A 221 -20.45 -46.71 14.26
N SER A 222 -21.07 -47.85 13.93
CA SER A 222 -21.03 -49.06 14.76
C SER A 222 -19.69 -49.79 14.62
N VAL A 223 -19.25 -50.43 15.70
CA VAL A 223 -18.14 -51.39 15.68
C VAL A 223 -18.72 -52.76 15.36
N GLU A 224 -18.48 -53.27 14.15
CA GLU A 224 -18.84 -54.63 13.74
C GLU A 224 -17.62 -55.56 13.80
N GLU A 225 -17.84 -56.87 13.91
CA GLU A 225 -16.79 -57.88 14.13
C GLU A 225 -15.72 -57.92 13.02
N ASP A 226 -16.05 -57.46 11.81
CA ASP A 226 -15.17 -57.39 10.64
C ASP A 226 -14.13 -56.26 10.71
N VAL A 227 -14.33 -55.25 11.56
CA VAL A 227 -13.38 -54.13 11.78
C VAL A 227 -12.44 -54.39 12.96
N MET A 228 -12.58 -55.52 13.67
CA MET A 228 -11.71 -55.84 14.80
C MET A 228 -10.29 -56.20 14.34
N PHE A 229 -9.31 -55.39 14.76
CA PHE A 229 -7.91 -55.66 14.51
C PHE A 229 -7.46 -56.93 15.26
N LYS A 230 -6.96 -57.92 14.52
CA LYS A 230 -6.53 -59.24 15.05
C LYS A 230 -5.04 -59.33 15.39
N GLY A 231 -4.28 -58.23 15.26
CA GLY A 231 -2.84 -58.24 15.52
C GLY A 231 -2.50 -58.03 16.99
N ASN A 232 -1.55 -58.82 17.51
CA ASN A 232 -0.98 -58.65 18.85
C ASN A 232 0.06 -57.50 18.87
N LYS A 233 -0.41 -56.26 18.82
CA LYS A 233 0.43 -55.07 19.08
C LYS A 233 0.90 -55.10 20.53
N SER A 234 2.11 -54.61 20.80
CA SER A 234 2.70 -54.65 22.16
C SER A 234 3.34 -53.32 22.60
N LYS A 235 3.63 -52.41 21.67
CA LYS A 235 4.26 -51.12 21.95
C LYS A 235 3.26 -49.99 21.95
N ALA A 236 3.44 -49.03 22.86
CA ALA A 236 2.49 -47.93 23.03
C ALA A 236 2.48 -46.98 21.83
N ALA A 237 3.51 -46.17 21.63
CA ALA A 237 3.51 -45.17 20.56
C ALA A 237 4.85 -45.06 19.83
N ALA A 238 4.81 -44.82 18.52
CA ALA A 238 5.99 -44.47 17.72
C ALA A 238 5.94 -43.02 17.25
N TRP A 239 7.10 -42.36 17.18
CA TRP A 239 7.25 -41.02 16.62
C TRP A 239 8.41 -40.94 15.62
N PHE A 240 8.10 -40.76 14.34
CA PHE A 240 9.13 -40.60 13.30
C PHE A 240 9.41 -39.11 13.09
N VAL A 241 10.62 -38.66 13.44
CA VAL A 241 10.96 -37.24 13.46
C VAL A 241 12.44 -36.96 13.23
N SER A 242 12.72 -36.05 12.30
CA SER A 242 14.07 -35.53 12.02
C SER A 242 14.22 -34.04 12.32
N ASN A 243 13.14 -33.25 12.29
CA ASN A 243 13.20 -31.84 12.69
C ASN A 243 12.95 -31.69 14.20
N CYS A 244 14.03 -31.54 14.97
CA CYS A 244 13.96 -31.48 16.44
C CYS A 244 13.66 -30.08 16.98
N SER A 245 13.84 -29.06 16.15
CA SER A 245 13.69 -27.65 16.49
C SER A 245 12.47 -27.09 15.77
N SER A 246 11.30 -27.37 16.32
CA SER A 246 10.01 -26.96 15.74
C SER A 246 9.28 -25.97 16.64
N ARG A 247 8.53 -25.04 16.04
CA ARG A 247 7.79 -23.99 16.77
C ARG A 247 6.62 -24.52 17.58
N SER A 248 6.09 -25.69 17.20
CA SER A 248 4.97 -26.33 17.91
C SER A 248 5.28 -26.76 19.35
N GLY A 249 6.55 -26.84 19.78
CA GLY A 249 6.87 -27.34 21.12
C GLY A 249 6.67 -28.86 21.31
N ARG A 250 6.40 -29.61 20.23
CA ARG A 250 6.13 -31.06 20.25
C ARG A 250 7.17 -31.91 20.98
N LYS A 251 8.45 -31.50 21.00
CA LYS A 251 9.50 -32.19 21.77
C LYS A 251 9.25 -32.13 23.28
N ALA A 252 8.73 -31.01 23.78
CA ALA A 252 8.39 -30.85 25.19
C ALA A 252 7.16 -31.69 25.56
N LEU A 253 6.15 -31.73 24.68
CA LEU A 253 4.99 -32.61 24.82
C LEU A 253 5.43 -34.08 24.96
N VAL A 254 6.21 -34.60 24.01
CA VAL A 254 6.67 -36.00 24.03
C VAL A 254 7.51 -36.29 25.27
N ARG A 255 8.42 -35.39 25.67
CA ARG A 255 9.21 -35.55 26.90
C ARG A 255 8.34 -35.65 28.14
N ASN A 256 7.30 -34.83 28.24
CA ASN A 256 6.39 -34.86 29.39
C ASN A 256 5.49 -36.10 29.37
N LEU A 257 4.96 -36.48 28.20
CA LEU A 257 4.19 -37.70 28.01
C LEU A 257 5.00 -38.95 28.41
N GLN A 258 6.29 -39.01 28.01
CA GLN A 258 7.19 -40.11 28.37
C GLN A 258 7.27 -40.34 29.88
N LYS A 259 7.31 -39.27 30.68
CA LYS A 259 7.39 -39.36 32.15
C LYS A 259 6.16 -40.03 32.77
N TYR A 260 4.98 -39.80 32.20
CA TYR A 260 3.73 -40.38 32.69
C TYR A 260 3.54 -41.81 32.15
N LEU A 261 3.89 -42.07 30.89
CA LEU A 261 3.86 -43.41 30.30
C LEU A 261 4.79 -44.39 31.05
N GLN A 262 5.95 -43.93 31.54
CA GLN A 262 6.85 -44.75 32.34
C GLN A 262 6.19 -45.37 33.57
N ARG A 263 5.18 -44.71 34.17
CA ARG A 263 4.43 -45.24 35.32
C ARG A 263 3.58 -46.46 34.97
N HIS A 264 3.21 -46.58 33.70
CA HIS A 264 2.45 -47.69 33.14
C HIS A 264 3.38 -48.74 32.48
N GLY A 265 4.70 -48.59 32.58
CA GLY A 265 5.66 -49.45 31.87
C GLY A 265 5.67 -49.23 30.35
N LEU A 266 5.17 -48.08 29.89
CA LEU A 266 5.02 -47.74 28.46
C LEU A 266 6.00 -46.65 28.03
N ALA A 267 6.21 -46.52 26.72
CA ALA A 267 7.14 -45.57 26.12
C ALA A 267 6.65 -45.04 24.77
N VAL A 268 7.05 -43.81 24.42
CA VAL A 268 7.09 -43.36 23.03
C VAL A 268 8.48 -43.68 22.46
N ASP A 269 8.52 -44.52 21.43
CA ASP A 269 9.73 -44.86 20.69
C ASP A 269 9.98 -43.80 19.60
N VAL A 270 11.09 -43.07 19.73
CA VAL A 270 11.41 -41.92 18.86
C VAL A 270 12.46 -42.31 17.82
N TYR A 271 12.03 -42.35 16.55
CA TYR A 271 12.86 -42.71 15.40
C TYR A 271 13.28 -41.47 14.60
N GLY A 272 14.54 -41.43 14.18
CA GLY A 272 15.10 -40.38 13.32
C GLY A 272 16.24 -39.63 14.01
N ASP A 273 16.38 -38.33 13.71
CA ASP A 273 17.48 -37.52 14.25
C ASP A 273 17.20 -36.97 15.64
N CYS A 274 15.94 -37.02 16.08
CA CYS A 274 15.52 -36.49 17.38
C CYS A 274 15.45 -37.54 18.49
N GLY A 275 15.76 -38.80 18.18
CA GLY A 275 15.70 -39.92 19.10
C GLY A 275 16.81 -40.94 18.83
N PRO A 276 16.93 -41.95 19.71
CA PRO A 276 17.98 -42.96 19.63
C PRO A 276 17.70 -44.02 18.55
N LEU A 277 16.45 -44.20 18.12
CA LEU A 277 16.06 -45.20 17.14
C LEU A 277 16.18 -44.63 15.72
N LYS A 278 16.33 -45.50 14.71
CA LYS A 278 16.53 -45.09 13.32
C LYS A 278 15.48 -45.68 12.41
N CYS A 279 14.91 -44.82 11.57
CA CYS A 279 14.09 -45.20 10.43
C CYS A 279 14.55 -44.37 9.22
N PRO A 280 15.62 -44.80 8.54
CA PRO A 280 16.14 -44.08 7.38
C PRO A 280 15.21 -44.24 6.17
N ARG A 281 15.23 -43.26 5.25
CA ARG A 281 14.29 -43.23 4.10
C ARG A 281 14.33 -44.47 3.22
N TYR A 282 15.49 -45.11 3.05
CA TYR A 282 15.61 -46.35 2.26
C TYR A 282 14.94 -47.56 2.91
N ALA A 283 14.69 -47.51 4.23
CA ALA A 283 14.03 -48.57 5.00
C ALA A 283 12.57 -48.23 5.34
N LYS A 284 11.99 -47.21 4.68
CA LYS A 284 10.65 -46.70 5.01
C LYS A 284 9.59 -47.79 5.07
N ASN A 285 9.50 -48.66 4.05
CA ASN A 285 8.52 -49.75 4.02
C ASN A 285 8.65 -50.67 5.24
N SER A 286 9.86 -51.04 5.62
CA SER A 286 10.08 -51.88 6.81
C SER A 286 9.69 -51.16 8.11
N CYS A 287 9.84 -49.82 8.18
CA CYS A 287 9.37 -49.06 9.33
C CYS A 287 7.85 -48.93 9.38
N ASP A 288 7.23 -48.80 8.22
CA ASP A 288 5.78 -48.73 8.06
C ASP A 288 5.17 -50.10 8.47
N ASP A 289 5.75 -51.22 8.03
CA ASP A 289 5.37 -52.58 8.46
C ASP A 289 5.54 -52.78 9.97
N MET A 290 6.63 -52.25 10.54
CA MET A 290 6.88 -52.27 11.99
C MET A 290 5.82 -51.44 12.74
N LEU A 291 5.48 -50.26 12.23
CA LEU A 291 4.45 -49.40 12.82
C LEU A 291 3.11 -50.14 12.88
N GLU A 292 2.73 -50.75 11.76
CA GLU A 292 1.50 -51.52 11.60
C GLU A 292 1.45 -52.76 12.50
N ARG A 293 2.56 -53.48 12.63
CA ARG A 293 2.61 -54.70 13.43
C ARG A 293 2.71 -54.43 14.93
N ASP A 294 3.55 -53.50 15.36
CA ASP A 294 4.03 -53.46 16.74
C ASP A 294 3.37 -52.39 17.61
N TYR A 295 2.90 -51.28 17.04
CA TYR A 295 2.49 -50.09 17.80
C TYR A 295 0.98 -49.82 17.80
N PHE A 296 0.41 -49.49 18.96
CA PHE A 296 -0.99 -49.05 19.08
C PHE A 296 -1.20 -47.62 18.56
N PHE A 297 -0.27 -46.71 18.84
CA PHE A 297 -0.43 -45.30 18.53
C PHE A 297 0.71 -44.76 17.66
N TYR A 298 0.39 -43.75 16.85
CA TYR A 298 1.39 -42.99 16.11
C TYR A 298 1.29 -41.51 16.45
N MET A 299 2.45 -40.89 16.69
CA MET A 299 2.54 -39.48 17.06
C MET A 299 2.50 -38.59 15.79
N SER A 300 1.30 -38.23 15.35
CA SER A 300 1.03 -37.34 14.20
C SER A 300 1.21 -35.86 14.57
N LEU A 301 2.43 -35.47 14.98
CA LEU A 301 2.71 -34.15 15.55
C LEU A 301 3.26 -33.17 14.51
N GLU A 302 2.53 -32.08 14.26
CA GLU A 302 2.94 -31.07 13.29
C GLU A 302 4.09 -30.20 13.80
N ASN A 303 4.88 -29.67 12.86
CA ASN A 303 6.06 -28.85 13.17
C ASN A 303 5.68 -27.41 13.60
N SER A 304 4.45 -26.98 13.38
CA SER A 304 3.93 -25.64 13.67
C SER A 304 2.40 -25.67 13.75
N PHE A 305 1.79 -24.59 14.23
CA PHE A 305 0.33 -24.47 14.32
C PHE A 305 -0.19 -23.52 13.25
N ALA A 306 -0.87 -24.10 12.26
CA ALA A 306 -1.61 -23.36 11.26
C ALA A 306 -2.95 -24.05 10.96
N GLU A 307 -3.96 -23.25 10.64
CA GLU A 307 -5.28 -23.70 10.24
C GLU A 307 -5.18 -24.64 9.03
N ASP A 308 -5.90 -25.76 9.05
CA ASP A 308 -5.92 -26.82 8.02
C ASP A 308 -4.56 -27.49 7.70
N TYR A 309 -3.49 -27.16 8.43
CA TYR A 309 -2.18 -27.77 8.21
C TYR A 309 -2.12 -29.19 8.80
N VAL A 310 -2.59 -30.15 8.03
CA VAL A 310 -2.54 -31.59 8.34
C VAL A 310 -1.76 -32.30 7.25
N THR A 311 -0.67 -32.96 7.62
CA THR A 311 0.34 -33.45 6.68
C THR A 311 0.34 -34.98 6.54
N GLU A 312 1.34 -35.51 5.84
CA GLU A 312 1.58 -36.95 5.70
C GLU A 312 1.65 -37.69 7.05
N LYS A 313 1.98 -36.99 8.14
CA LYS A 313 2.08 -37.57 9.49
C LYS A 313 0.76 -38.15 9.98
N LEU A 314 -0.37 -37.55 9.63
CA LEU A 314 -1.67 -38.14 9.93
C LEU A 314 -1.90 -39.37 9.05
N LEU A 315 -1.59 -39.26 7.77
CA LEU A 315 -1.77 -40.33 6.79
C LEU A 315 -0.95 -41.59 7.14
N THR A 316 0.26 -41.43 7.69
CA THR A 316 1.09 -42.53 8.19
C THR A 316 0.38 -43.35 9.26
N ALA A 317 -0.31 -42.73 10.21
CA ALA A 317 -1.09 -43.47 11.21
C ALA A 317 -2.24 -44.26 10.56
N LEU A 318 -3.00 -43.58 9.69
CA LEU A 318 -4.21 -44.12 9.08
C LEU A 318 -3.94 -45.27 8.10
N LYS A 319 -2.77 -45.29 7.47
CA LYS A 319 -2.35 -46.35 6.53
C LYS A 319 -1.71 -47.56 7.22
N HIS A 320 -1.33 -47.45 8.48
CA HIS A 320 -0.55 -48.48 9.21
C HIS A 320 -1.19 -48.83 10.55
N ASP A 321 -2.52 -48.93 10.56
CA ASP A 321 -3.35 -49.48 11.65
C ASP A 321 -2.97 -49.00 13.06
N ALA A 322 -2.59 -47.74 13.17
CA ALA A 322 -2.24 -47.08 14.42
C ALA A 322 -3.20 -45.93 14.68
N VAL A 323 -3.64 -45.78 15.92
CA VAL A 323 -4.50 -44.65 16.30
C VAL A 323 -3.65 -43.37 16.32
N PRO A 324 -4.04 -42.31 15.56
CA PRO A 324 -3.26 -41.09 15.53
C PRO A 324 -3.43 -40.30 16.84
N ILE A 325 -2.30 -39.93 17.43
CA ILE A 325 -2.21 -38.89 18.45
C ILE A 325 -1.81 -37.60 17.73
N VAL A 326 -2.78 -36.71 17.56
CA VAL A 326 -2.62 -35.49 16.76
C VAL A 326 -2.20 -34.30 17.63
N TYR A 327 -1.41 -33.40 17.06
CA TYR A 327 -0.97 -32.18 17.71
C TYR A 327 -0.62 -31.12 16.66
N GLY A 328 -1.54 -30.19 16.42
CA GLY A 328 -1.45 -29.20 15.35
C GLY A 328 -2.53 -28.13 15.47
N GLY A 329 -2.45 -27.09 14.62
CA GLY A 329 -3.40 -25.95 14.63
C GLY A 329 -4.69 -26.17 13.82
N ALA A 330 -4.90 -27.36 13.27
CA ALA A 330 -6.03 -27.67 12.42
C ALA A 330 -7.27 -28.10 13.22
N ASN A 331 -8.46 -27.88 12.65
CA ASN A 331 -9.68 -28.52 13.15
C ASN A 331 -9.75 -29.97 12.63
N TYR A 332 -9.28 -30.93 13.44
CA TYR A 332 -9.20 -32.33 13.04
C TYR A 332 -10.56 -32.99 12.73
N THR A 333 -11.69 -32.40 13.15
CA THR A 333 -13.02 -32.91 12.74
C THR A 333 -13.29 -32.76 11.25
N ARG A 334 -12.50 -31.94 10.52
CA ARG A 334 -12.54 -31.85 9.05
C ARG A 334 -11.80 -32.99 8.35
N PHE A 335 -10.92 -33.68 9.09
CA PHE A 335 -10.00 -34.68 8.55
C PHE A 335 -10.28 -36.09 9.06
N LEU A 336 -10.84 -36.24 10.25
CA LEU A 336 -11.24 -37.51 10.84
C LEU A 336 -12.61 -37.40 11.53
N PRO A 337 -13.39 -38.49 11.60
CA PRO A 337 -14.57 -38.52 12.44
C PRO A 337 -14.22 -38.19 13.90
N PRO A 338 -15.11 -37.52 14.64
CA PRO A 338 -14.96 -37.35 16.08
C PRO A 338 -14.75 -38.70 16.79
N ASP A 339 -13.98 -38.69 17.87
CA ASP A 339 -13.63 -39.83 18.74
C ASP A 339 -12.95 -41.03 18.03
N THR A 340 -12.23 -40.76 16.93
CA THR A 340 -11.35 -41.75 16.26
C THR A 340 -9.87 -41.36 16.28
N TYR A 341 -9.50 -40.39 17.11
CA TYR A 341 -8.13 -39.91 17.32
C TYR A 341 -7.99 -39.31 18.72
N LEU A 342 -6.75 -39.18 19.20
CA LEU A 342 -6.46 -38.51 20.45
C LEU A 342 -5.86 -37.14 20.15
N ASP A 343 -6.53 -36.07 20.60
CA ASP A 343 -6.07 -34.69 20.42
C ASP A 343 -5.23 -34.24 21.61
N ALA A 344 -3.91 -34.19 21.43
CA ALA A 344 -2.98 -33.84 22.49
C ALA A 344 -3.02 -32.35 22.88
N LEU A 345 -3.76 -31.48 22.17
CA LEU A 345 -4.04 -30.11 22.63
C LEU A 345 -5.22 -30.05 23.60
N LYS A 346 -6.11 -31.05 23.58
CA LYS A 346 -7.30 -31.12 24.44
C LYS A 346 -7.09 -31.94 25.72
N MET A 347 -5.93 -32.57 25.87
CA MET A 347 -5.62 -33.47 26.99
C MET A 347 -4.32 -33.05 27.68
N SER A 348 -4.24 -33.21 29.01
CA SER A 348 -2.94 -33.09 29.68
C SER A 348 -2.05 -34.28 29.33
N PRO A 349 -0.70 -34.16 29.40
CA PRO A 349 0.19 -35.30 29.17
C PRO A 349 -0.06 -36.49 30.10
N ARG A 350 -0.65 -36.26 31.27
CA ARG A 350 -1.06 -37.31 32.21
C ARG A 350 -2.31 -38.02 31.70
N ASP A 351 -3.36 -37.27 31.39
CA ASP A 351 -4.62 -37.85 30.90
C ASP A 351 -4.39 -38.62 29.60
N LEU A 352 -3.53 -38.10 28.72
CA LEU A 352 -3.13 -38.79 27.50
C LEU A 352 -2.41 -40.12 27.79
N ALA A 353 -1.50 -40.16 28.77
CA ALA A 353 -0.83 -41.40 29.17
C ALA A 353 -1.80 -42.42 29.78
N ASP A 354 -2.73 -41.96 30.63
CA ASP A 354 -3.74 -42.79 31.28
C ASP A 354 -4.73 -43.35 30.24
N THR A 355 -5.14 -42.55 29.25
CA THR A 355 -5.95 -43.00 28.11
C THR A 355 -5.22 -44.01 27.23
N ILE A 356 -3.95 -43.77 26.88
CA ILE A 356 -3.13 -44.74 26.11
C ILE A 356 -3.09 -46.08 26.84
N SER A 357 -2.78 -46.08 28.14
CA SER A 357 -2.73 -47.29 28.97
C SER A 357 -4.07 -48.03 29.00
N GLY A 358 -5.17 -47.31 29.21
CA GLY A 358 -6.52 -47.89 29.24
C GLY A 358 -6.96 -48.48 27.90
N LEU A 359 -6.67 -47.80 26.78
CA LEU A 359 -6.99 -48.30 25.45
C LEU A 359 -6.19 -49.57 25.10
N MET A 360 -4.90 -49.64 25.48
CA MET A 360 -4.08 -50.84 25.27
C MET A 360 -4.60 -52.07 26.03
N GLN A 361 -5.31 -51.87 27.15
CA GLN A 361 -5.88 -52.94 27.96
C GLN A 361 -7.27 -53.40 27.46
N SER A 362 -7.90 -52.64 26.57
CA SER A 362 -9.25 -52.92 26.08
C SER A 362 -9.29 -52.98 24.54
N PRO A 363 -9.21 -54.18 23.96
CA PRO A 363 -9.32 -54.37 22.51
C PRO A 363 -10.59 -53.77 21.93
N ILE A 364 -11.71 -53.82 22.65
CA ILE A 364 -12.99 -53.25 22.20
C ILE A 364 -12.89 -51.73 22.08
N LEU A 365 -12.37 -51.05 23.12
CA LEU A 365 -12.24 -49.60 23.10
C LEU A 365 -11.21 -49.15 22.06
N TYR A 366 -10.08 -49.83 21.95
CA TYR A 366 -9.07 -49.53 20.92
C TYR A 366 -9.63 -49.70 19.50
N ASN A 367 -10.29 -50.82 19.22
CA ASN A 367 -10.88 -51.09 17.90
C ASN A 367 -11.98 -50.07 17.52
N SER A 368 -12.65 -49.45 18.49
CA SER A 368 -13.65 -48.41 18.23
C SER A 368 -13.08 -47.16 17.54
N TYR A 369 -11.77 -46.93 17.59
CA TYR A 369 -11.09 -45.84 16.89
C TYR A 369 -10.92 -46.11 15.39
N PHE A 370 -11.15 -47.35 14.92
CA PHE A 370 -11.03 -47.74 13.51
C PHE A 370 -12.37 -47.88 12.79
N ARG A 371 -13.49 -47.60 13.47
CA ARG A 371 -14.86 -47.68 12.91
C ARG A 371 -15.07 -46.94 11.59
N TRP A 372 -14.23 -45.94 11.30
CA TRP A 372 -14.25 -45.18 10.06
C TRP A 372 -13.84 -45.99 8.83
N LYS A 373 -13.07 -47.08 8.98
CA LYS A 373 -12.53 -47.88 7.87
C LYS A 373 -13.60 -48.54 7.01
N LYS A 374 -14.78 -48.82 7.58
CA LYS A 374 -15.94 -49.35 6.85
C LYS A 374 -16.60 -48.31 5.93
N HIS A 375 -16.22 -47.05 6.02
CA HIS A 375 -16.89 -45.98 5.29
C HIS A 375 -15.93 -45.13 4.46
N TYR A 376 -14.67 -45.05 4.86
CA TYR A 376 -13.72 -44.12 4.29
C TYR A 376 -12.34 -44.73 4.06
N THR A 377 -11.68 -44.26 3.01
CA THR A 377 -10.27 -44.55 2.70
C THR A 377 -9.49 -43.25 2.56
N TYR A 378 -8.21 -43.26 2.96
CA TYR A 378 -7.34 -42.09 2.98
C TYR A 378 -6.20 -42.22 1.98
N HIS A 379 -6.04 -41.21 1.13
CA HIS A 379 -5.11 -41.19 0.01
C HIS A 379 -4.17 -39.99 0.08
N ASP A 380 -2.98 -40.13 -0.47
CA ASP A 380 -2.03 -39.04 -0.68
C ASP A 380 -2.25 -38.47 -2.09
N PRO A 381 -2.83 -37.28 -2.25
CA PRO A 381 -3.07 -36.71 -3.58
C PRO A 381 -1.85 -35.95 -4.12
N SER A 382 -0.77 -35.82 -3.33
CA SER A 382 0.31 -34.86 -3.60
C SER A 382 1.15 -35.20 -4.84
N SER A 383 1.22 -36.45 -5.28
CA SER A 383 2.07 -36.84 -6.42
C SER A 383 1.38 -36.83 -7.79
N SER A 384 0.05 -36.95 -7.85
CA SER A 384 -0.69 -37.08 -9.13
C SER A 384 -1.91 -36.19 -9.22
N GLU A 385 -2.83 -36.31 -8.27
CA GLU A 385 -4.12 -35.61 -8.32
C GLU A 385 -3.96 -34.09 -8.16
N ASN A 386 -3.05 -33.63 -7.28
CA ASN A 386 -2.76 -32.20 -7.12
C ASN A 386 -2.14 -31.58 -8.39
N VAL A 387 -1.26 -32.31 -9.08
CA VAL A 387 -0.69 -31.89 -10.38
C VAL A 387 -1.80 -31.75 -11.42
N CYS A 388 -2.69 -32.75 -11.51
CA CYS A 388 -3.82 -32.70 -12.43
C CYS A 388 -4.81 -31.57 -12.12
N ALA A 389 -5.04 -31.25 -10.84
CA ALA A 389 -5.94 -30.19 -10.43
C ALA A 389 -5.53 -28.82 -10.98
N LEU A 390 -4.23 -28.53 -11.07
CA LEU A 390 -3.74 -27.29 -11.66
C LEU A 390 -4.12 -27.16 -13.14
N CYS A 391 -3.86 -28.21 -13.93
CA CYS A 391 -4.17 -28.15 -15.36
C CYS A 391 -5.69 -28.18 -15.61
N ALA A 392 -6.43 -28.95 -14.82
CA ALA A 392 -7.88 -28.92 -14.85
C ALA A 392 -8.42 -27.52 -14.51
N ALA A 393 -7.90 -26.84 -13.49
CA ALA A 393 -8.33 -25.48 -13.12
C ALA A 393 -8.10 -24.46 -14.24
N LEU A 394 -6.96 -24.54 -14.94
CA LEU A 394 -6.65 -23.64 -16.07
C LEU A 394 -7.46 -23.93 -17.34
N ASN A 395 -7.98 -25.15 -17.48
CA ASN A 395 -8.79 -25.59 -18.62
C ASN A 395 -10.27 -25.72 -18.33
N ASN A 396 -10.69 -25.45 -17.10
CA ASN A 396 -12.09 -25.46 -16.73
C ASN A 396 -12.73 -24.19 -17.30
N ASP A 397 -13.04 -24.23 -18.60
CA ASP A 397 -13.82 -23.21 -19.26
C ASP A 397 -15.23 -23.13 -18.67
N THR A 398 -15.70 -24.12 -17.92
CA THR A 398 -16.99 -24.11 -17.19
C THR A 398 -17.04 -23.15 -16.00
N PHE A 399 -15.97 -22.40 -15.68
CA PHE A 399 -16.08 -21.18 -14.86
C PHE A 399 -16.43 -19.93 -15.70
N LEU A 400 -16.40 -20.04 -17.03
CA LEU A 400 -16.74 -19.00 -18.02
C LEU A 400 -17.84 -19.41 -19.02
N ILE A 401 -18.12 -20.71 -19.18
CA ILE A 401 -19.02 -21.31 -20.19
C ILE A 401 -20.27 -21.95 -19.54
N SER A 402 -20.29 -22.23 -18.24
CA SER A 402 -21.56 -22.52 -17.54
C SER A 402 -22.53 -21.32 -17.57
N ILE A 403 -22.02 -20.11 -17.79
CA ILE A 403 -22.79 -18.89 -17.99
C ILE A 403 -23.37 -18.79 -19.42
N LEU A 404 -22.78 -19.48 -20.40
CA LEU A 404 -23.25 -19.48 -21.79
C LEU A 404 -24.15 -20.68 -22.12
N PHE A 405 -24.06 -21.80 -21.38
CA PHE A 405 -24.90 -22.98 -21.64
C PHE A 405 -26.31 -22.88 -21.04
N ILE A 406 -26.54 -22.03 -20.04
CA ILE A 406 -27.90 -21.71 -19.55
C ILE A 406 -28.70 -20.90 -20.60
N GLN A 407 -28.05 -20.31 -21.61
CA GLN A 407 -28.73 -19.62 -22.71
C GLN A 407 -29.24 -20.53 -23.85
N PHE A 408 -29.05 -21.87 -23.79
CA PHE A 408 -29.56 -22.75 -24.86
C PHE A 408 -30.44 -23.93 -24.43
N THR A 409 -30.67 -24.16 -23.14
CA THR A 409 -31.64 -25.17 -22.68
C THR A 409 -32.60 -24.61 -21.62
N SER A 410 -33.45 -23.67 -22.04
CA SER A 410 -34.71 -23.37 -21.34
C SER A 410 -35.86 -23.21 -22.33
N LYS A 411 -36.05 -24.23 -23.16
CA LYS A 411 -37.38 -24.73 -23.48
C LYS A 411 -37.38 -26.19 -23.04
N GLU A 412 -38.32 -26.54 -22.17
CA GLU A 412 -38.52 -27.86 -21.57
C GLU A 412 -37.63 -28.17 -20.35
N ASN A 413 -37.98 -27.61 -19.19
CA ASN A 413 -38.59 -28.37 -18.08
C ASN A 413 -38.58 -27.57 -16.77
N ASN A 414 -39.75 -27.49 -16.13
CA ASN A 414 -40.01 -26.82 -14.86
C ASN A 414 -39.21 -27.46 -13.70
N PHE A 415 -38.32 -26.69 -13.06
CA PHE A 415 -37.88 -26.91 -11.69
C PHE A 415 -37.89 -25.57 -10.93
N PRO A 416 -38.44 -25.50 -9.71
CA PRO A 416 -38.46 -24.26 -8.94
C PRO A 416 -37.10 -24.06 -8.26
N VAL A 417 -36.42 -22.97 -8.59
CA VAL A 417 -35.19 -22.51 -7.92
C VAL A 417 -35.55 -21.30 -7.06
N ASP A 418 -35.03 -21.25 -5.84
CA ASP A 418 -35.24 -20.19 -4.85
C ASP A 418 -34.86 -18.80 -5.42
N ASP A 419 -35.82 -17.88 -5.42
CA ASP A 419 -35.67 -16.52 -5.95
C ASP A 419 -34.53 -15.74 -5.29
N ASN A 420 -34.15 -16.07 -4.05
CA ASN A 420 -33.02 -15.44 -3.36
C ASN A 420 -31.66 -15.84 -3.96
N ILE A 421 -31.52 -17.07 -4.43
CA ILE A 421 -30.30 -17.57 -5.07
C ILE A 421 -30.16 -16.98 -6.48
N ILE A 422 -31.30 -16.79 -7.17
CA ILE A 422 -31.34 -16.10 -8.47
C ILE A 422 -30.97 -14.63 -8.29
N GLN A 423 -31.47 -13.96 -7.25
CA GLN A 423 -31.16 -12.56 -6.99
C GLN A 423 -29.68 -12.36 -6.59
N GLU A 424 -29.13 -13.22 -5.74
CA GLU A 424 -27.71 -13.22 -5.38
C GLU A 424 -26.81 -13.52 -6.59
N ALA A 425 -27.22 -14.45 -7.46
CA ALA A 425 -26.51 -14.74 -8.71
C ALA A 425 -26.61 -13.58 -9.72
N LEU A 426 -27.77 -12.94 -9.86
CA LEU A 426 -27.96 -11.77 -10.72
C LEU A 426 -27.19 -10.54 -10.22
N GLU A 427 -27.11 -10.35 -8.90
CA GLU A 427 -26.29 -9.30 -8.27
C GLU A 427 -24.79 -9.56 -8.46
N ASN A 428 -24.37 -10.83 -8.41
CA ASN A 428 -22.99 -11.24 -8.70
C ASN A 428 -22.66 -11.13 -10.21
N ILE A 429 -23.60 -11.45 -11.10
CA ILE A 429 -23.46 -11.30 -12.57
C ILE A 429 -23.45 -9.81 -12.98
N ALA A 430 -24.26 -8.96 -12.36
CA ALA A 430 -24.23 -7.51 -12.57
C ALA A 430 -22.97 -6.85 -11.97
N ARG A 431 -22.30 -7.53 -11.03
CA ARG A 431 -20.97 -7.18 -10.50
C ARG A 431 -19.84 -7.50 -11.47
N ASP A 432 -19.89 -8.66 -12.13
CA ASP A 432 -18.82 -9.14 -13.02
C ASP A 432 -18.96 -8.63 -14.47
N SER A 433 -20.19 -8.47 -14.98
CA SER A 433 -20.41 -8.08 -16.38
C SER A 433 -19.99 -6.64 -16.68
N ARG A 434 -20.10 -5.73 -15.69
CA ARG A 434 -19.57 -4.35 -15.80
C ARG A 434 -18.03 -4.29 -15.74
N TYR A 435 -17.39 -5.30 -15.15
CA TYR A 435 -15.93 -5.42 -15.09
C TYR A 435 -15.33 -5.93 -16.41
N VAL A 436 -16.06 -6.77 -17.15
CA VAL A 436 -15.61 -7.39 -18.41
C VAL A 436 -15.76 -6.45 -19.62
N GLU A 437 -16.73 -5.53 -19.62
CA GLU A 437 -16.93 -4.62 -20.76
C GLU A 437 -15.85 -3.56 -20.93
N VAL A 438 -15.28 -3.03 -19.83
CA VAL A 438 -14.24 -1.98 -19.90
C VAL A 438 -12.91 -2.53 -20.44
N TYR A 439 -12.60 -3.80 -20.18
CA TYR A 439 -11.31 -4.39 -20.56
C TYR A 439 -11.26 -4.96 -21.98
N LYS A 440 -12.40 -5.26 -22.62
CA LYS A 440 -12.40 -5.99 -23.90
C LYS A 440 -12.26 -5.15 -25.16
N LYS A 441 -12.50 -3.84 -25.15
CA LYS A 441 -12.33 -3.02 -26.36
C LYS A 441 -11.99 -1.56 -26.05
N LYS A 442 -10.77 -1.10 -26.42
CA LYS A 442 -10.38 0.34 -26.50
C LYS A 442 -11.32 1.22 -27.35
N LYS A 443 -12.29 0.62 -28.06
CA LYS A 443 -13.30 1.32 -28.88
C LYS A 443 -14.67 1.46 -28.19
N TRP A 444 -14.82 0.98 -26.96
CA TRP A 444 -16.06 1.01 -26.16
C TRP A 444 -15.75 1.34 -24.69
N LEU A 445 -14.89 2.34 -24.45
CA LEU A 445 -14.81 2.95 -23.11
C LEU A 445 -16.14 3.64 -22.84
N SER A 446 -16.80 3.29 -21.73
CA SER A 446 -18.01 3.99 -21.32
C SER A 446 -17.64 5.43 -20.96
N LYS A 447 -18.21 6.39 -21.69
CA LYS A 447 -18.07 7.82 -21.40
C LYS A 447 -18.69 8.22 -20.06
N ASP A 448 -19.46 7.31 -19.46
CA ASP A 448 -20.20 7.56 -18.23
C ASP A 448 -19.38 7.21 -16.97
N LEU A 449 -18.19 6.60 -17.12
CA LEU A 449 -17.29 6.31 -16.00
C LEU A 449 -16.35 7.49 -15.71
N LYS A 450 -16.14 7.77 -14.41
CA LYS A 450 -15.12 8.70 -13.90
C LYS A 450 -13.85 7.92 -13.53
N TYR A 451 -12.75 8.15 -14.24
CA TYR A 451 -11.48 7.43 -14.05
C TYR A 451 -10.57 8.15 -13.07
N ILE A 452 -10.06 7.43 -12.07
CA ILE A 452 -9.24 7.96 -10.97
C ILE A 452 -7.89 7.25 -10.97
N LEU A 453 -6.81 7.99 -11.19
CA LEU A 453 -5.44 7.47 -11.10
C LEU A 453 -4.86 7.70 -9.70
N LEU A 454 -4.45 6.64 -9.00
CA LEU A 454 -3.65 6.73 -7.78
C LEU A 454 -2.18 6.96 -8.19
N TRP A 455 -1.71 8.20 -8.12
CA TRP A 455 -0.38 8.56 -8.57
C TRP A 455 0.72 8.01 -7.66
N THR A 456 0.49 8.05 -6.35
CA THR A 456 1.43 7.54 -5.34
C THR A 456 1.00 6.15 -4.84
N GLN A 457 1.86 5.50 -4.05
CA GLN A 457 1.69 4.09 -3.65
C GLN A 457 0.30 3.83 -3.03
N LYS A 458 -0.44 2.85 -3.58
CA LYS A 458 -1.79 2.49 -3.14
C LYS A 458 -1.86 1.87 -1.74
N ASP A 459 -0.75 1.37 -1.22
CA ASP A 459 -0.70 0.63 0.05
C ASP A 459 -0.87 1.52 1.29
N TYR A 460 -0.82 2.84 1.13
CA TYR A 460 -1.00 3.81 2.22
C TYR A 460 -2.47 4.17 2.38
N GLU A 461 -2.95 4.22 3.62
CA GLU A 461 -4.28 4.76 3.92
C GLU A 461 -4.37 6.23 3.44
N PRO A 462 -5.49 6.68 2.83
CA PRO A 462 -6.73 5.93 2.60
C PRO A 462 -6.80 5.21 1.23
N PHE A 463 -5.73 5.17 0.42
CA PHE A 463 -5.77 4.54 -0.91
C PHE A 463 -6.08 3.05 -0.87
N ARG A 464 -5.64 2.34 0.19
CA ARG A 464 -6.00 0.95 0.43
C ARG A 464 -7.52 0.72 0.46
N GLN A 465 -8.29 1.72 0.91
CA GLN A 465 -9.75 1.64 0.99
C GLN A 465 -10.42 1.84 -0.38
N LEU A 466 -9.79 2.58 -1.30
CA LEU A 466 -10.31 2.85 -2.64
C LEU A 466 -10.19 1.63 -3.58
N GLY A 467 -9.16 0.79 -3.39
CA GLY A 467 -8.95 -0.43 -4.18
C GLY A 467 -8.75 -0.18 -5.69
N GLU A 468 -8.78 -1.24 -6.49
CA GLU A 468 -8.70 -1.19 -7.96
C GLU A 468 -10.11 -1.38 -8.58
N GLY A 469 -10.37 -0.68 -9.68
CA GLY A 469 -11.60 -0.71 -10.46
C GLY A 469 -12.78 -0.03 -9.76
N GLN A 470 -14.00 -0.53 -10.00
CA GLN A 470 -15.23 -0.03 -9.36
C GLN A 470 -15.58 -0.77 -8.05
N ARG A 471 -14.77 -1.76 -7.66
CA ARG A 471 -15.13 -2.75 -6.63
C ARG A 471 -15.43 -2.11 -5.28
N ALA A 472 -14.66 -1.10 -4.89
CA ALA A 472 -14.87 -0.44 -3.61
C ALA A 472 -16.21 0.30 -3.59
N PHE A 473 -16.63 0.97 -4.67
CA PHE A 473 -17.91 1.66 -4.71
C PHE A 473 -19.11 0.70 -4.71
N LEU A 474 -18.98 -0.43 -5.43
CA LEU A 474 -20.01 -1.48 -5.47
C LEU A 474 -20.14 -2.21 -4.12
N LYS A 475 -19.03 -2.58 -3.49
CA LYS A 475 -19.03 -3.27 -2.17
C LYS A 475 -19.65 -2.41 -1.07
N ASN A 476 -19.48 -1.10 -1.17
CA ASN A 476 -19.91 -0.15 -0.16
C ASN A 476 -21.32 0.42 -0.41
N ASN A 477 -22.05 -0.12 -1.39
CA ASN A 477 -23.40 0.30 -1.78
C ASN A 477 -23.52 1.83 -1.97
N CYS A 478 -22.53 2.43 -2.65
CA CYS A 478 -22.51 3.87 -2.87
C CYS A 478 -23.68 4.31 -3.76
N SER A 479 -24.20 5.52 -3.52
CA SER A 479 -25.20 6.13 -4.41
C SER A 479 -24.67 6.34 -5.83
N MET A 480 -23.37 6.67 -5.95
CA MET A 480 -22.65 6.76 -7.20
C MET A 480 -21.61 5.65 -7.28
N ILE A 481 -21.70 4.82 -8.33
CA ILE A 481 -20.83 3.65 -8.55
C ILE A 481 -20.04 3.72 -9.85
N ASN A 482 -20.25 4.76 -10.66
CA ASN A 482 -19.60 4.94 -11.96
C ASN A 482 -18.19 5.54 -11.85
N CYS A 483 -17.44 5.24 -10.78
CA CYS A 483 -16.04 5.62 -10.66
C CYS A 483 -15.14 4.39 -10.76
N TYR A 484 -14.03 4.53 -11.47
CA TYR A 484 -13.06 3.47 -11.71
C TYR A 484 -11.69 3.93 -11.20
N VAL A 485 -11.15 3.24 -10.20
CA VAL A 485 -9.82 3.55 -9.64
C VAL A 485 -8.75 2.69 -10.28
N THR A 486 -7.59 3.24 -10.59
CA THR A 486 -6.41 2.47 -10.99
C THR A 486 -5.13 3.10 -10.49
N ASP A 487 -4.10 2.30 -10.20
CA ASP A 487 -2.72 2.81 -10.02
C ASP A 487 -1.87 2.68 -11.30
N ASN A 488 -2.45 2.16 -12.38
CA ASN A 488 -1.76 2.00 -13.65
C ASN A 488 -1.72 3.32 -14.44
N ARG A 489 -0.58 4.00 -14.41
CA ARG A 489 -0.35 5.23 -15.18
C ARG A 489 -0.46 5.04 -16.70
N PHE A 490 -0.26 3.82 -17.19
CA PHE A 490 -0.33 3.47 -18.60
C PHE A 490 -1.73 3.05 -19.06
N PHE A 491 -2.75 3.15 -18.21
CA PHE A 491 -4.13 2.73 -18.54
C PHE A 491 -4.65 3.37 -19.85
N PHE A 492 -4.25 4.61 -20.12
CA PHE A 492 -4.55 5.35 -21.35
C PHE A 492 -3.30 5.56 -22.21
N ASP A 493 -2.48 4.52 -22.43
CA ASP A 493 -1.27 4.59 -23.27
C ASP A 493 -0.28 5.69 -22.82
N ASP A 494 -0.09 5.82 -21.50
CA ASP A 494 0.70 6.88 -20.84
C ASP A 494 0.09 8.30 -20.96
N ASP A 495 -1.05 8.45 -21.63
CA ASP A 495 -1.81 9.71 -21.65
C ASP A 495 -2.68 9.82 -20.41
N ILE A 496 -2.02 10.23 -19.34
CA ILE A 496 -2.65 10.49 -18.04
C ILE A 496 -3.72 11.58 -18.10
N THR A 497 -3.84 12.35 -19.19
CA THR A 497 -4.82 13.44 -19.29
C THR A 497 -6.26 12.96 -19.40
N ASN A 498 -6.45 11.67 -19.75
CA ASN A 498 -7.76 11.03 -19.89
C ASN A 498 -8.38 10.58 -18.55
N PHE A 499 -7.66 10.68 -17.43
CA PHE A 499 -8.24 10.44 -16.11
C PHE A 499 -9.09 11.65 -15.65
N ASP A 500 -10.23 11.43 -15.03
CA ASP A 500 -11.02 12.50 -14.40
C ASP A 500 -10.37 13.02 -13.12
N ALA A 501 -9.66 12.17 -12.39
CA ALA A 501 -8.91 12.55 -11.21
C ALA A 501 -7.55 11.87 -11.10
N ILE A 502 -6.58 12.56 -10.50
CA ILE A 502 -5.27 12.02 -10.13
C ILE A 502 -5.07 12.27 -8.64
N ALA A 503 -5.02 11.20 -7.84
CA ALA A 503 -4.94 11.26 -6.40
C ALA A 503 -3.49 11.06 -5.91
N PHE A 504 -3.09 11.82 -4.89
CA PHE A 504 -1.78 11.74 -4.28
C PHE A 504 -1.85 11.60 -2.76
N ASN A 505 -1.13 10.64 -2.21
CA ASN A 505 -1.09 10.36 -0.77
C ASN A 505 -0.03 11.23 -0.06
N GLY A 506 -0.45 11.88 1.04
CA GLY A 506 0.35 12.81 1.82
C GLY A 506 1.60 12.19 2.46
N CYS A 507 1.56 10.90 2.83
CA CYS A 507 2.73 10.21 3.37
C CYS A 507 3.85 10.06 2.32
N ASN A 508 3.50 9.88 1.05
CA ASN A 508 4.46 9.71 -0.04
C ASN A 508 4.98 11.06 -0.55
N ILE A 509 4.09 12.04 -0.69
CA ILE A 509 4.39 13.38 -1.23
C ILE A 509 5.61 14.03 -0.59
N LYS A 510 5.78 13.88 0.73
CA LYS A 510 6.91 14.48 1.48
C LYS A 510 8.29 14.06 0.95
N ARG A 511 8.39 12.89 0.32
CA ARG A 511 9.64 12.32 -0.20
C ARG A 511 9.77 12.45 -1.72
N MET A 512 8.73 12.92 -2.39
CA MET A 512 8.73 13.05 -3.85
C MET A 512 9.61 14.21 -4.31
N THR A 513 10.25 13.99 -5.44
CA THR A 513 10.96 15.01 -6.20
C THR A 513 10.09 15.51 -7.34
N LYS A 514 10.41 16.68 -7.88
CA LYS A 514 9.69 17.26 -9.04
C LYS A 514 9.65 16.36 -10.28
N TYR A 515 10.62 15.46 -10.43
CA TYR A 515 10.72 14.55 -11.58
C TYR A 515 9.72 13.40 -11.51
N GLU A 516 9.13 13.17 -10.33
CA GLU A 516 8.14 12.13 -10.09
C GLU A 516 6.71 12.65 -10.22
N LEU A 517 6.52 13.96 -10.41
CA LEU A 517 5.21 14.56 -10.66
C LEU A 517 4.75 14.31 -12.11
N PRO A 518 3.43 14.29 -12.35
CA PRO A 518 2.91 14.20 -13.71
C PRO A 518 3.39 15.40 -14.53
N LYS A 519 3.84 15.13 -15.76
CA LYS A 519 4.40 16.15 -16.65
C LYS A 519 3.33 16.98 -17.35
N HIS A 520 2.14 16.40 -17.52
CA HIS A 520 1.04 16.98 -18.26
C HIS A 520 -0.24 16.81 -17.46
N ARG A 521 -1.12 17.81 -17.58
CA ARG A 521 -2.38 17.84 -16.85
C ARG A 521 -3.45 18.47 -17.73
N SER A 522 -4.60 17.81 -17.85
CA SER A 522 -5.76 18.37 -18.53
C SER A 522 -6.60 19.25 -17.58
N PRO A 523 -7.24 20.33 -18.08
CA PRO A 523 -8.04 21.24 -17.25
C PRO A 523 -9.22 20.59 -16.52
N HIS A 524 -9.82 19.53 -17.07
CA HIS A 524 -10.94 18.84 -16.40
C HIS A 524 -10.47 17.93 -15.26
N GLN A 525 -9.18 17.57 -15.22
CA GLN A 525 -8.68 16.61 -14.24
C GLN A 525 -8.59 17.25 -12.85
N LYS A 526 -9.10 16.55 -11.84
CA LYS A 526 -8.94 16.95 -10.43
C LYS A 526 -7.70 16.29 -9.85
N TYR A 527 -6.71 17.10 -9.47
CA TYR A 527 -5.56 16.60 -8.71
C TYR A 527 -5.92 16.67 -7.23
N ILE A 528 -5.95 15.51 -6.57
CA ILE A 528 -6.52 15.37 -5.23
C ILE A 528 -5.41 15.06 -4.22
N TYR A 529 -5.26 15.91 -3.20
CA TYR A 529 -4.38 15.63 -2.06
C TYR A 529 -5.12 14.81 -1.01
N PHE A 530 -4.68 13.58 -0.78
CA PHE A 530 -5.22 12.67 0.23
C PHE A 530 -4.33 12.58 1.45
N ASN A 531 -4.87 12.84 2.64
CA ASN A 531 -4.14 12.60 3.87
C ASN A 531 -5.08 12.43 5.08
N MET A 532 -5.01 11.27 5.74
CA MET A 532 -5.72 10.99 6.99
C MET A 532 -4.86 11.29 8.22
N GLU A 533 -3.55 11.45 8.05
CA GLU A 533 -2.62 11.69 9.15
C GLU A 533 -2.37 13.18 9.38
N SER A 534 -2.14 13.55 10.64
CA SER A 534 -1.92 14.95 11.05
C SER A 534 -0.84 15.66 10.23
N SER A 535 -1.15 16.90 9.83
CA SER A 535 -0.21 17.81 9.16
C SER A 535 1.05 18.12 9.99
N ASP A 536 1.04 17.97 11.31
CA ASP A 536 2.25 18.09 12.13
C ASP A 536 3.19 16.88 11.94
N ASN A 537 2.64 15.68 11.75
CA ASN A 537 3.43 14.48 11.44
C ASN A 537 3.91 14.46 9.98
N TYR A 538 3.03 14.84 9.04
CA TYR A 538 3.28 14.82 7.60
C TYR A 538 3.08 16.20 6.95
N PRO A 539 3.91 17.19 7.31
CA PRO A 539 3.79 18.52 6.71
C PRO A 539 4.26 18.50 5.26
N VAL A 540 3.47 19.08 4.36
CA VAL A 540 3.84 19.35 2.96
C VAL A 540 4.44 20.76 2.90
N CYS A 541 5.70 20.90 3.29
CA CYS A 541 6.42 22.18 3.30
C CYS A 541 7.34 22.30 2.07
N ASN A 542 6.79 22.21 0.87
CA ASN A 542 7.55 22.37 -0.37
C ASN A 542 6.72 23.12 -1.41
N ALA A 543 7.24 24.27 -1.86
CA ALA A 543 6.58 25.16 -2.79
C ALA A 543 6.24 24.52 -4.14
N MET A 544 6.87 23.39 -4.49
CA MET A 544 6.50 22.63 -5.70
C MET A 544 5.05 22.11 -5.69
N PHE A 545 4.42 22.06 -4.51
CA PHE A 545 3.03 21.65 -4.35
C PHE A 545 2.07 22.84 -4.15
N ASP A 546 2.58 24.08 -4.16
CA ASP A 546 1.73 25.27 -4.10
C ASP A 546 0.84 25.31 -5.35
N ASP A 547 -0.48 25.47 -5.15
CA ASP A 547 -1.51 25.42 -6.19
C ASP A 547 -1.54 24.13 -7.05
N PHE A 548 -0.85 23.07 -6.64
CA PHE A 548 -0.74 21.85 -7.43
C PHE A 548 -2.01 20.99 -7.38
N PHE A 549 -2.67 20.94 -6.21
CA PHE A 549 -3.90 20.18 -5.99
C PHE A 549 -5.12 21.08 -6.13
N ASN A 550 -6.17 20.60 -6.79
CA ASN A 550 -7.46 21.30 -6.82
C ASN A 550 -8.32 20.93 -5.65
N TRP A 551 -8.29 19.65 -5.28
CA TRP A 551 -9.13 19.10 -4.24
C TRP A 551 -8.28 18.53 -3.13
N THR A 552 -8.81 18.62 -1.93
CA THR A 552 -8.28 18.01 -0.74
C THR A 552 -9.28 16.97 -0.22
N ALA A 553 -8.77 15.79 0.08
CA ALA A 553 -9.51 14.69 0.67
C ALA A 553 -8.83 14.32 1.99
N THR A 554 -9.16 15.03 3.06
CA THR A 554 -8.48 14.92 4.35
C THR A 554 -9.44 14.95 5.52
N TYR A 555 -8.90 14.78 6.74
CA TYR A 555 -9.65 14.90 7.99
C TYR A 555 -10.10 16.34 8.32
N LYS A 556 -9.60 17.36 7.61
CA LYS A 556 -10.03 18.75 7.83
C LYS A 556 -11.49 18.95 7.42
N LEU A 557 -12.21 19.75 8.20
CA LEU A 557 -13.63 19.99 7.97
C LEU A 557 -13.91 20.90 6.75
N ASN A 558 -12.90 21.63 6.27
CA ASN A 558 -12.97 22.42 5.04
C ASN A 558 -12.34 21.73 3.81
N SER A 559 -12.04 20.43 3.88
CA SER A 559 -11.63 19.70 2.69
C SER A 559 -12.79 19.56 1.70
N ASP A 560 -12.48 19.64 0.40
CA ASP A 560 -13.43 19.44 -0.69
C ASP A 560 -14.15 18.10 -0.57
N ILE A 561 -13.43 17.09 -0.07
CA ILE A 561 -13.98 15.77 0.27
C ILE A 561 -13.60 15.48 1.73
N GLN A 562 -14.58 15.53 2.63
CA GLN A 562 -14.35 15.27 4.04
C GLN A 562 -14.09 13.77 4.29
N PHE A 563 -12.83 13.43 4.57
CA PHE A 563 -12.37 12.09 4.95
C PHE A 563 -12.13 12.10 6.47
N THR A 564 -13.20 12.04 7.26
CA THR A 564 -13.12 12.17 8.73
C THR A 564 -13.08 10.80 9.42
N TYR A 565 -12.75 10.78 10.71
CA TYR A 565 -12.81 9.59 11.57
C TYR A 565 -14.12 9.48 12.38
N ILE A 566 -14.98 10.50 12.33
CA ILE A 566 -16.16 10.61 13.19
C ILE A 566 -17.32 11.17 12.37
N LYS A 567 -18.47 10.50 12.43
CA LYS A 567 -19.73 10.95 11.85
C LYS A 567 -20.76 11.12 12.96
N ILE A 568 -21.39 12.28 13.02
CA ILE A 568 -22.36 12.65 14.06
C ILE A 568 -23.74 12.62 13.42
N LYS A 569 -24.61 11.76 13.93
CA LYS A 569 -25.99 11.65 13.47
C LYS A 569 -26.96 12.08 14.56
N ASN A 570 -28.06 12.71 14.18
CA ASN A 570 -29.18 12.89 15.10
C ASN A 570 -29.96 11.57 15.30
N LEU A 571 -30.97 11.56 16.17
CA LEU A 571 -31.79 10.35 16.40
C LEU A 571 -32.60 9.91 15.18
N ASN A 572 -32.85 10.80 14.22
CA ASN A 572 -33.52 10.47 12.96
C ASN A 572 -32.55 9.82 11.94
N GLY A 573 -31.27 9.66 12.30
CA GLY A 573 -30.23 9.08 11.45
C GLY A 573 -29.59 10.07 10.47
N GLU A 574 -29.96 11.35 10.50
CA GLU A 574 -29.42 12.39 9.62
C GLU A 574 -28.03 12.82 10.08
N VAL A 575 -27.12 13.05 9.13
CA VAL A 575 -25.75 13.48 9.40
C VAL A 575 -25.73 14.97 9.69
N VAL A 576 -25.36 15.34 10.92
CA VAL A 576 -25.38 16.74 11.38
C VAL A 576 -23.97 17.34 11.57
N GLY A 577 -22.94 16.50 11.62
CA GLY A 577 -21.54 16.94 11.75
C GLY A 577 -20.52 15.79 11.74
N PRO A 578 -19.24 16.08 12.03
CA PRO A 578 -18.69 17.39 12.41
C PRO A 578 -18.64 18.37 11.22
N LYS A 579 -18.68 19.68 11.51
CA LYS A 579 -18.56 20.77 10.51
C LYS A 579 -17.97 22.02 11.16
N GLU A 580 -17.45 22.95 10.36
CA GLU A 580 -16.78 24.16 10.89
C GLU A 580 -17.70 25.02 11.78
N ASP A 581 -18.94 25.23 11.34
CA ASP A 581 -20.02 25.88 12.10
C ASP A 581 -20.99 24.83 12.67
N MET A 582 -20.54 24.14 13.72
CA MET A 582 -21.35 23.12 14.40
C MET A 582 -22.33 23.75 15.37
N LYS A 583 -23.63 23.49 15.18
CA LYS A 583 -24.72 23.97 16.04
C LYS A 583 -25.31 22.82 16.84
N TRP A 584 -25.12 22.89 18.16
CA TRP A 584 -25.68 21.92 19.09
C TRP A 584 -27.06 22.35 19.55
N LYS A 585 -27.92 21.38 19.88
CA LYS A 585 -29.21 21.64 20.50
C LYS A 585 -28.98 22.32 21.86
N GLU A 586 -29.67 23.43 22.09
CA GLU A 586 -29.61 24.17 23.35
C GLU A 586 -30.34 23.40 24.48
N ASN A 587 -29.97 23.69 25.74
CA ASN A 587 -30.62 23.17 26.95
C ASN A 587 -30.72 21.63 27.02
N LEU A 588 -29.58 20.95 26.82
CA LEU A 588 -29.47 19.51 27.04
C LEU A 588 -29.70 19.17 28.52
N SER A 589 -30.88 18.62 28.86
CA SER A 589 -31.24 18.18 30.22
C SER A 589 -30.73 16.77 30.53
N VAL A 590 -30.46 16.51 31.81
CA VAL A 590 -30.16 15.16 32.30
C VAL A 590 -31.49 14.51 32.67
N GLU A 591 -31.90 13.50 31.90
CA GLU A 591 -33.11 12.71 32.17
C GLU A 591 -32.75 11.37 32.85
N GLU A 592 -33.73 10.76 33.51
CA GLU A 592 -33.56 9.64 34.45
C GLU A 592 -33.00 8.34 33.82
N ASP A 593 -33.12 8.19 32.51
CA ASP A 593 -32.61 7.09 31.68
C ASP A 593 -31.15 7.29 31.21
N VAL A 594 -30.63 8.53 31.27
CA VAL A 594 -29.21 8.85 31.02
C VAL A 594 -28.40 8.88 32.31
N MET A 595 -29.08 8.79 33.45
CA MET A 595 -28.45 8.70 34.76
C MET A 595 -27.58 7.45 34.87
N TYR A 596 -26.31 7.68 35.21
CA TYR A 596 -25.37 6.62 35.47
C TYR A 596 -25.79 5.82 36.72
N LYS A 597 -26.10 4.54 36.53
CA LYS A 597 -26.52 3.59 37.60
C LYS A 597 -25.48 2.49 37.90
N GLY A 598 -24.26 2.62 37.38
CA GLY A 598 -23.24 1.56 37.43
C GLY A 598 -22.30 1.60 38.65
N ASN A 599 -21.43 0.59 38.76
CA ASN A 599 -20.41 0.41 39.81
C ASN A 599 -18.96 0.56 39.28
N LYS A 600 -18.70 1.57 38.43
CA LYS A 600 -17.33 1.89 37.96
C LYS A 600 -16.50 2.27 39.18
N SER A 601 -15.24 1.84 39.20
CA SER A 601 -14.34 2.03 40.35
C SER A 601 -12.99 2.61 39.96
N LYS A 602 -12.62 2.52 38.68
CA LYS A 602 -11.32 2.99 38.17
C LYS A 602 -11.44 4.35 37.52
N ALA A 603 -10.45 5.22 37.75
CA ALA A 603 -10.49 6.58 37.22
C ALA A 603 -10.38 6.62 35.69
N ALA A 604 -9.21 6.31 35.12
CA ALA A 604 -9.02 6.44 33.67
C ALA A 604 -8.23 5.29 33.06
N ALA A 605 -8.58 4.91 31.83
CA ALA A 605 -7.80 4.00 31.00
C ALA A 605 -7.14 4.75 29.83
N TRP A 606 -5.94 4.34 29.45
CA TRP A 606 -5.24 4.86 28.27
C TRP A 606 -4.67 3.72 27.42
N PHE A 607 -5.23 3.53 26.22
CA PHE A 607 -4.74 2.53 25.27
C PHE A 607 -3.73 3.17 24.32
N VAL A 608 -2.47 2.73 24.39
CA VAL A 608 -1.38 3.41 23.70
C VAL A 608 -0.18 2.49 23.37
N SER A 609 0.23 2.54 22.10
CA SER A 609 1.43 1.86 21.59
C SER A 609 2.54 2.82 21.11
N ASN A 610 2.20 4.02 20.64
CA ASN A 610 3.18 5.03 20.28
C ASN A 610 3.54 5.92 21.49
N CYS A 611 4.67 5.63 22.13
CA CYS A 611 5.12 6.30 23.35
C CYS A 611 5.86 7.62 23.09
N SER A 612 6.42 7.76 21.89
CA SER A 612 7.25 8.88 21.47
C SER A 612 6.49 9.72 20.46
N SER A 613 5.53 10.51 20.94
CA SER A 613 4.64 11.32 20.10
C SER A 613 4.98 12.82 20.20
N ARG A 614 4.73 13.57 19.11
CA ARG A 614 5.00 15.02 19.04
C ARG A 614 4.21 15.82 20.06
N SER A 615 2.99 15.36 20.38
CA SER A 615 2.13 15.97 21.40
C SER A 615 2.67 15.90 22.83
N ARG A 616 3.73 15.11 23.09
CA ARG A 616 4.26 14.83 24.44
C ARG A 616 3.22 14.34 25.43
N ARG A 617 2.13 13.71 24.97
CA ARG A 617 1.03 13.20 25.80
C ARG A 617 1.49 12.27 26.95
N LYS A 618 2.62 11.58 26.82
CA LYS A 618 3.22 10.80 27.92
C LYS A 618 3.60 11.67 29.13
N GLU A 619 4.09 12.89 28.88
CA GLU A 619 4.42 13.84 29.94
C GLU A 619 3.17 14.36 30.65
N LEU A 620 2.10 14.66 29.90
CA LEU A 620 0.78 14.99 30.47
C LEU A 620 0.31 13.88 31.41
N VAL A 621 0.27 12.62 30.94
CA VAL A 621 -0.21 11.49 31.76
C VAL A 621 0.67 11.28 32.98
N ARG A 622 2.00 11.40 32.84
CA ARG A 622 2.92 11.31 33.99
C ARG A 622 2.66 12.39 35.04
N ASN A 623 2.39 13.62 34.62
CA ASN A 623 2.11 14.72 35.54
C ASN A 623 0.71 14.58 36.16
N LEU A 624 -0.29 14.15 35.38
CA LEU A 624 -1.65 13.88 35.86
C LEU A 624 -1.66 12.76 36.91
N GLN A 625 -0.93 11.66 36.68
CA GLN A 625 -0.82 10.54 37.63
C GLN A 625 -0.32 10.98 39.01
N LYS A 626 0.62 11.93 39.09
CA LYS A 626 1.12 12.47 40.38
C LYS A 626 0.03 13.15 41.21
N TYR A 627 -0.90 13.84 40.55
CA TYR A 627 -2.00 14.53 41.24
C TYR A 627 -3.17 13.58 41.53
N LEU A 628 -3.49 12.66 40.62
CA LEU A 628 -4.49 11.61 40.87
C LEU A 628 -4.13 10.72 42.06
N GLN A 629 -2.84 10.45 42.29
CA GLN A 629 -2.38 9.68 43.44
C GLN A 629 -2.83 10.29 44.78
N ARG A 630 -2.98 11.62 44.87
CA ARG A 630 -3.44 12.31 46.08
C ARG A 630 -4.90 11.99 46.41
N HIS A 631 -5.68 11.60 45.40
CA HIS A 631 -7.07 11.17 45.52
C HIS A 631 -7.22 9.64 45.58
N GLY A 632 -6.10 8.90 45.66
CA GLY A 632 -6.12 7.44 45.58
C GLY A 632 -6.48 6.89 44.19
N LEU A 633 -6.33 7.71 43.14
CA LEU A 633 -6.71 7.38 41.76
C LEU A 633 -5.48 7.20 40.87
N ALA A 634 -5.66 6.51 39.74
CA ALA A 634 -4.61 6.28 38.76
C ALA A 634 -5.14 6.27 37.31
N VAL A 635 -4.23 6.50 36.36
CA VAL A 635 -4.46 6.19 34.94
C VAL A 635 -3.84 4.84 34.65
N ASP A 636 -4.66 3.86 34.27
CA ASP A 636 -4.22 2.53 33.86
C ASP A 636 -3.79 2.57 32.38
N VAL A 637 -2.51 2.30 32.12
CA VAL A 637 -1.90 2.44 30.79
C VAL A 637 -1.73 1.07 30.15
N TYR A 638 -2.48 0.82 29.08
CA TYR A 638 -2.47 -0.43 28.31
C TYR A 638 -1.69 -0.27 27.00
N GLY A 639 -0.92 -1.29 26.63
CA GLY A 639 -0.18 -1.36 25.37
C GLY A 639 1.33 -1.37 25.58
N ASP A 640 2.09 -0.84 24.62
CA ASP A 640 3.56 -0.87 24.68
C ASP A 640 4.14 0.22 25.57
N CYS A 641 3.34 1.23 25.92
CA CYS A 641 3.77 2.36 26.73
C CYS A 641 3.46 2.21 28.23
N GLY A 642 2.86 1.08 28.63
CA GLY A 642 2.49 0.80 30.00
C GLY A 642 2.61 -0.69 30.36
N PRO A 643 2.43 -1.02 31.65
CA PRO A 643 2.58 -2.38 32.13
C PRO A 643 1.38 -3.28 31.79
N LEU A 644 0.20 -2.69 31.52
CA LEU A 644 -1.01 -3.44 31.20
C LEU A 644 -1.08 -3.74 29.70
N LYS A 645 -1.81 -4.79 29.33
CA LYS A 645 -1.90 -5.24 27.93
C LYS A 645 -3.33 -5.31 27.47
N CYS A 646 -3.57 -4.76 26.30
CA CYS A 646 -4.80 -4.92 25.53
C CYS A 646 -4.41 -5.20 24.08
N PRO A 647 -4.09 -6.46 23.74
CA PRO A 647 -3.72 -6.84 22.38
C PRO A 647 -4.94 -6.80 21.45
N ARG A 648 -4.71 -6.57 20.14
CA ARG A 648 -5.80 -6.39 19.16
C ARG A 648 -6.80 -7.54 19.11
N TYR A 649 -6.38 -8.78 19.33
CA TYR A 649 -7.28 -9.95 19.35
C TYR A 649 -8.23 -9.96 20.56
N ALA A 650 -7.90 -9.22 21.62
CA ALA A 650 -8.71 -9.10 22.84
C ALA A 650 -9.47 -7.77 22.91
N LYS A 651 -9.58 -7.04 21.79
CA LYS A 651 -10.15 -5.68 21.75
C LYS A 651 -11.55 -5.62 22.39
N ASN A 652 -12.47 -6.52 22.02
CA ASN A 652 -13.83 -6.52 22.58
C ASN A 652 -13.83 -6.69 24.10
N ILE A 653 -12.95 -7.55 24.64
CA ILE A 653 -12.82 -7.75 26.10
C ILE A 653 -12.32 -6.47 26.78
N CYS A 654 -11.39 -5.74 26.15
CA CYS A 654 -10.91 -4.47 26.68
C CYS A 654 -11.96 -3.36 26.59
N ASP A 655 -12.75 -3.36 25.52
CA ASP A 655 -13.84 -2.40 25.30
C ASP A 655 -14.95 -2.63 26.35
N ASP A 656 -15.32 -3.89 26.63
CA ASP A 656 -16.25 -4.25 27.71
C ASP A 656 -15.70 -3.87 29.10
N MET A 657 -14.40 -4.09 29.32
CA MET A 657 -13.72 -3.67 30.55
C MET A 657 -13.73 -2.14 30.69
N LEU A 658 -13.50 -1.40 29.60
CA LEU A 658 -13.54 0.06 29.58
C LEU A 658 -14.93 0.56 30.01
N GLU A 659 -15.97 0.00 29.41
CA GLU A 659 -17.37 0.36 29.71
C GLU A 659 -17.78 -0.03 31.13
N ARG A 660 -17.32 -1.18 31.65
CA ARG A 660 -17.69 -1.63 32.99
C ARG A 660 -16.94 -0.91 34.10
N ASP A 661 -15.62 -0.71 33.95
CA ASP A 661 -14.75 -0.44 35.10
C ASP A 661 -14.32 1.03 35.23
N TYR A 662 -14.25 1.79 34.12
CA TYR A 662 -13.60 3.10 34.09
C TYR A 662 -14.55 4.29 33.91
N PHE A 663 -14.34 5.38 34.66
CA PHE A 663 -15.09 6.63 34.48
C PHE A 663 -14.61 7.43 33.25
N PHE A 664 -13.31 7.46 33.00
CA PHE A 664 -12.70 8.29 31.97
C PHE A 664 -11.90 7.46 30.97
N TYR A 665 -11.84 7.94 29.73
CA TYR A 665 -10.91 7.42 28.73
C TYR A 665 -10.00 8.53 28.22
N MET A 666 -8.71 8.22 28.10
CA MET A 666 -7.68 9.18 27.66
C MET A 666 -7.64 9.25 26.12
N SER A 667 -8.47 10.12 25.54
CA SER A 667 -8.56 10.41 24.10
C SER A 667 -7.45 11.36 23.63
N LEU A 668 -6.19 10.94 23.77
CA LEU A 668 -5.01 11.79 23.55
C LEU A 668 -4.38 11.59 22.17
N GLU A 669 -4.38 12.63 21.34
CA GLU A 669 -3.81 12.57 19.99
C GLU A 669 -2.28 12.54 19.98
N ASN A 670 -1.72 11.94 18.95
CA ASN A 670 -0.27 11.76 18.80
C ASN A 670 0.45 13.07 18.38
N SER A 671 -0.28 14.08 17.92
CA SER A 671 0.25 15.35 17.41
C SER A 671 -0.83 16.44 17.49
N PHE A 672 -0.44 17.69 17.29
CA PHE A 672 -1.37 18.82 17.31
C PHE A 672 -1.62 19.33 15.90
N ALA A 673 -2.82 19.11 15.40
CA ALA A 673 -3.31 19.71 14.18
C ALA A 673 -4.79 20.10 14.33
N GLU A 674 -5.16 21.18 13.66
CA GLU A 674 -6.55 21.65 13.55
C GLU A 674 -7.43 20.54 12.98
N ASP A 675 -8.61 20.33 13.55
CA ASP A 675 -9.61 19.30 13.20
C ASP A 675 -9.14 17.83 13.25
N TYR A 676 -7.91 17.55 13.70
CA TYR A 676 -7.41 16.19 13.84
C TYR A 676 -7.97 15.51 15.09
N VAL A 677 -9.12 14.86 14.94
CA VAL A 677 -9.80 14.07 15.97
C VAL A 677 -10.06 12.67 15.42
N THR A 678 -9.54 11.64 16.08
CA THR A 678 -9.54 10.29 15.54
C THR A 678 -10.45 9.31 16.30
N GLU A 679 -10.32 8.01 16.00
CA GLU A 679 -11.00 6.90 16.69
C GLU A 679 -10.87 6.94 18.22
N LYS A 680 -9.84 7.61 18.76
CA LYS A 680 -9.63 7.73 20.22
C LYS A 680 -10.75 8.47 20.93
N LEU A 681 -11.35 9.47 20.29
CA LEU A 681 -12.54 10.11 20.85
C LEU A 681 -13.74 9.15 20.78
N LEU A 682 -13.89 8.48 19.65
CA LEU A 682 -14.98 7.54 19.41
C LEU A 682 -14.99 6.37 20.40
N THR A 683 -13.82 5.84 20.77
CA THR A 683 -13.67 4.80 21.81
C THR A 683 -14.30 5.25 23.13
N ALA A 684 -14.07 6.49 23.57
CA ALA A 684 -14.66 6.98 24.81
C ALA A 684 -16.20 7.01 24.75
N LEU A 685 -16.72 7.56 23.65
CA LEU A 685 -18.15 7.81 23.44
C LEU A 685 -18.95 6.51 23.27
N LYS A 686 -18.38 5.52 22.56
CA LYS A 686 -19.01 4.20 22.35
C LYS A 686 -19.07 3.34 23.61
N HIS A 687 -18.16 3.54 24.56
CA HIS A 687 -18.03 2.71 25.76
C HIS A 687 -18.41 3.46 27.05
N SER A 688 -19.31 4.44 26.94
CA SER A 688 -19.92 5.11 28.11
C SER A 688 -18.90 5.63 29.13
N THR A 689 -17.83 6.25 28.64
CA THR A 689 -16.80 6.94 29.45
C THR A 689 -16.75 8.41 29.07
N VAL A 690 -16.36 9.27 30.02
CA VAL A 690 -16.13 10.68 29.74
C VAL A 690 -14.78 10.85 29.05
N PRO A 691 -14.71 11.41 27.83
CA PRO A 691 -13.45 11.61 27.14
C PRO A 691 -12.61 12.71 27.81
N ILE A 692 -11.36 12.39 28.10
CA ILE A 692 -10.32 13.38 28.39
C ILE A 692 -9.55 13.61 27.09
N VAL A 693 -9.78 14.75 26.46
CA VAL A 693 -9.24 15.08 25.14
C VAL A 693 -7.96 15.88 25.25
N TYR A 694 -7.05 15.66 24.31
CA TYR A 694 -5.78 16.39 24.21
C TYR A 694 -5.28 16.36 22.77
N GLY A 695 -5.46 17.46 22.05
CA GLY A 695 -5.21 17.58 20.61
C GLY A 695 -5.31 19.03 20.14
N GLY A 696 -4.96 19.29 18.88
CA GLY A 696 -4.98 20.64 18.29
C GLY A 696 -6.34 21.08 17.73
N ALA A 697 -7.39 20.27 17.90
CA ALA A 697 -8.70 20.51 17.32
C ALA A 697 -9.58 21.41 18.21
N ASN A 698 -10.52 22.11 17.58
CA ASN A 698 -11.61 22.75 18.31
C ASN A 698 -12.71 21.72 18.63
N TYR A 699 -12.66 21.13 19.82
CA TYR A 699 -13.58 20.05 20.21
C TYR A 699 -15.06 20.45 20.26
N THR A 700 -15.41 21.75 20.29
CA THR A 700 -16.82 22.18 20.16
C THR A 700 -17.42 21.86 18.79
N ARG A 701 -16.60 21.55 17.78
CA ARG A 701 -17.06 21.06 16.46
C ARG A 701 -17.41 19.57 16.47
N PHE A 702 -16.97 18.84 17.48
CA PHE A 702 -17.06 17.37 17.57
C PHE A 702 -17.93 16.90 18.72
N LEU A 703 -18.03 17.65 19.81
CA LEU A 703 -18.87 17.35 20.96
C LEU A 703 -19.58 18.62 21.45
N PRO A 704 -20.79 18.48 22.04
CA PRO A 704 -21.41 19.59 22.76
C PRO A 704 -20.45 20.15 23.83
N PRO A 705 -20.46 21.47 24.07
CA PRO A 705 -19.73 22.04 25.19
C PRO A 705 -20.07 21.35 26.53
N ASP A 706 -19.09 21.30 27.42
CA ASP A 706 -19.14 20.71 28.77
C ASP A 706 -19.48 19.21 28.83
N THR A 707 -19.33 18.45 27.74
CA THR A 707 -19.49 16.99 27.75
C THR A 707 -18.17 16.23 27.62
N TYR A 708 -17.04 16.91 27.83
CA TYR A 708 -15.69 16.36 27.78
C TYR A 708 -14.76 17.18 28.66
N LEU A 709 -13.60 16.63 29.03
CA LEU A 709 -12.54 17.33 29.75
C LEU A 709 -11.39 17.64 28.80
N ASP A 710 -11.11 18.93 28.58
CA ASP A 710 -10.03 19.39 27.70
C ASP A 710 -8.73 19.59 28.49
N ALA A 711 -7.79 18.67 28.33
CA ALA A 711 -6.53 18.68 29.06
C ALA A 711 -5.56 19.80 28.61
N LEU A 712 -5.83 20.52 27.52
CA LEU A 712 -5.08 21.73 27.16
C LEU A 712 -5.60 22.99 27.86
N LYS A 713 -6.87 22.98 28.29
CA LYS A 713 -7.51 24.10 28.99
C LYS A 713 -7.40 24.01 30.52
N MET A 714 -6.88 22.90 31.04
CA MET A 714 -6.78 22.63 32.48
C MET A 714 -5.33 22.30 32.86
N SER A 715 -4.91 22.70 34.05
CA SER A 715 -3.64 22.18 34.59
C SER A 715 -3.82 20.69 34.95
N PRO A 716 -2.73 19.88 34.98
CA PRO A 716 -2.83 18.48 35.42
C PRO A 716 -3.40 18.30 36.83
N ARG A 717 -3.28 19.33 37.68
CA ARG A 717 -3.87 19.35 39.02
C ARG A 717 -5.38 19.56 38.95
N ASP A 718 -5.83 20.60 38.25
CA ASP A 718 -7.26 20.91 38.12
C ASP A 718 -8.02 19.79 37.42
N LEU A 719 -7.37 19.13 36.46
CA LEU A 719 -7.90 17.94 35.80
C LEU A 719 -8.08 16.79 36.79
N ALA A 720 -7.07 16.48 37.61
CA ALA A 720 -7.18 15.44 38.64
C ALA A 720 -8.26 15.74 39.68
N ASP A 721 -8.31 16.98 40.17
CA ASP A 721 -9.31 17.44 41.15
C ASP A 721 -10.73 17.36 40.57
N THR A 722 -10.89 17.72 39.29
CA THR A 722 -12.17 17.59 38.57
C THR A 722 -12.58 16.13 38.38
N MET A 723 -11.65 15.25 37.98
CA MET A 723 -11.92 13.82 37.84
C MET A 723 -12.40 13.21 39.16
N ALA A 724 -11.70 13.51 40.27
CA ALA A 724 -12.08 13.02 41.59
C ALA A 724 -13.48 13.51 42.02
N ARG A 725 -13.78 14.79 41.80
CA ARG A 725 -15.11 15.37 42.08
C ARG A 725 -16.23 14.72 41.27
N LEU A 726 -16.01 14.46 39.99
CA LEU A 726 -16.99 13.80 39.13
C LEU A 726 -17.24 12.35 39.57
N MET A 727 -16.21 11.61 39.95
CA MET A 727 -16.35 10.22 40.45
C MET A 727 -17.18 10.13 41.74
N GLN A 728 -17.19 11.19 42.55
CA GLN A 728 -17.96 11.25 43.80
C GLN A 728 -19.42 11.70 43.58
N SER A 729 -19.77 12.19 42.40
CA SER A 729 -21.10 12.76 42.12
C SER A 729 -21.72 12.15 40.87
N PRO A 730 -22.57 11.11 41.02
CA PRO A 730 -23.28 10.48 39.91
C PRO A 730 -24.04 11.47 39.03
N ASN A 731 -24.67 12.50 39.62
CA ASN A 731 -25.40 13.52 38.86
C ASN A 731 -24.48 14.37 37.98
N LEU A 732 -23.36 14.84 38.53
CA LEU A 732 -22.37 15.62 37.76
C LEU A 732 -21.72 14.76 36.68
N TYR A 733 -21.37 13.52 36.97
CA TYR A 733 -20.82 12.60 35.98
C TYR A 733 -21.83 12.30 34.86
N SER A 734 -23.09 12.02 35.21
CA SER A 734 -24.17 11.76 34.23
C SER A 734 -24.42 12.94 33.30
N SER A 735 -24.19 14.18 33.77
CA SER A 735 -24.35 15.38 32.94
C SER A 735 -23.45 15.41 31.70
N TYR A 736 -22.32 14.70 31.70
CA TYR A 736 -21.43 14.59 30.54
C TYR A 736 -22.01 13.70 29.43
N PHE A 737 -23.07 12.95 29.69
CA PHE A 737 -23.74 12.06 28.73
C PHE A 737 -25.07 12.59 28.19
N ARG A 738 -25.45 13.84 28.55
CA ARG A 738 -26.69 14.50 28.11
C ARG A 738 -26.90 14.53 26.58
N TRP A 739 -25.82 14.38 25.81
CA TRP A 739 -25.86 14.30 24.36
C TRP A 739 -26.46 13.00 23.80
N LYS A 740 -26.48 11.90 24.57
CA LYS A 740 -26.91 10.56 24.10
C LYS A 740 -28.35 10.50 23.63
N LYS A 741 -29.23 11.40 24.10
CA LYS A 741 -30.62 11.54 23.64
C LYS A 741 -30.81 12.30 22.34
N HIS A 742 -29.75 12.86 21.79
CA HIS A 742 -29.86 13.74 20.64
C HIS A 742 -28.93 13.31 19.51
N TYR A 743 -27.81 12.67 19.87
CA TYR A 743 -26.76 12.36 18.93
C TYR A 743 -26.22 10.96 19.11
N THR A 744 -25.85 10.35 17.99
CA THR A 744 -25.10 9.11 17.92
C THR A 744 -23.80 9.35 17.17
N TYR A 745 -22.73 8.70 17.64
CA TYR A 745 -21.39 8.84 17.09
C TYR A 745 -20.99 7.55 16.39
N HIS A 746 -20.66 7.68 15.12
CA HIS A 746 -20.31 6.56 14.26
C HIS A 746 -18.87 6.72 13.78
N ASP A 747 -18.22 5.58 13.60
CA ASP A 747 -17.05 5.53 12.75
C ASP A 747 -17.61 5.67 11.33
N PRO A 748 -17.24 6.70 10.54
CA PRO A 748 -17.57 6.71 9.12
C PRO A 748 -16.91 5.45 8.57
N SER A 749 -17.72 4.43 8.24
CA SER A 749 -17.15 3.19 7.73
C SER A 749 -16.28 3.52 6.52
N PRO A 750 -15.24 2.74 6.23
CA PRO A 750 -14.47 2.90 5.00
C PRO A 750 -15.36 3.07 3.75
N SER A 751 -16.59 2.53 3.79
CA SER A 751 -17.65 2.80 2.81
C SER A 751 -17.98 4.27 2.60
N ASP A 752 -18.24 5.04 3.66
CA ASP A 752 -18.73 6.42 3.56
C ASP A 752 -17.67 7.33 2.93
N ASN A 753 -16.42 7.15 3.33
CA ASN A 753 -15.28 7.90 2.80
C ASN A 753 -15.00 7.54 1.32
N VAL A 754 -15.06 6.25 0.97
CA VAL A 754 -14.93 5.78 -0.43
C VAL A 754 -16.07 6.34 -1.29
N CYS A 755 -17.32 6.28 -0.82
CA CYS A 755 -18.47 6.78 -1.56
C CYS A 755 -18.44 8.29 -1.78
N ALA A 756 -17.92 9.05 -0.81
CA ALA A 756 -17.81 10.51 -0.89
C ALA A 756 -16.94 10.96 -2.08
N LEU A 757 -15.85 10.25 -2.38
CA LEU A 757 -15.01 10.56 -3.54
C LEU A 757 -15.78 10.40 -4.86
N CYS A 758 -16.49 9.29 -5.03
CA CYS A 758 -17.22 9.06 -6.27
C CYS A 758 -18.41 10.00 -6.41
N ALA A 759 -19.12 10.27 -5.30
CA ALA A 759 -20.17 11.28 -5.27
C ALA A 759 -19.64 12.66 -5.66
N ALA A 760 -18.48 13.08 -5.13
CA ALA A 760 -17.88 14.37 -5.46
C ALA A 760 -17.54 14.50 -6.96
N LEU A 761 -16.98 13.46 -7.59
CA LEU A 761 -16.66 13.46 -9.02
C LEU A 761 -17.88 13.42 -9.95
N ASN A 762 -19.03 13.03 -9.41
CA ASN A 762 -20.31 12.95 -10.13
C ASN A 762 -21.26 14.09 -9.81
N ASN A 763 -20.94 14.92 -8.82
CA ASN A 763 -21.74 16.06 -8.47
C ASN A 763 -21.50 17.17 -9.50
N ASP A 764 -22.07 17.02 -10.69
CA ASP A 764 -22.05 17.98 -11.80
C ASP A 764 -23.02 19.16 -11.57
N THR A 765 -23.20 19.60 -10.32
CA THR A 765 -23.91 20.86 -10.01
C THR A 765 -23.16 22.11 -10.50
N PHE A 766 -22.01 21.95 -11.18
CA PHE A 766 -21.32 23.04 -11.86
C PHE A 766 -21.60 23.12 -13.38
N LEU A 767 -22.11 22.05 -14.00
CA LEU A 767 -22.47 22.04 -15.43
C LEU A 767 -23.98 22.13 -15.66
N ILE A 768 -24.78 21.52 -14.77
CA ILE A 768 -26.24 21.58 -14.85
C ILE A 768 -26.75 22.95 -14.42
N SER A 769 -26.13 23.62 -13.46
CA SER A 769 -26.51 24.99 -13.07
C SER A 769 -26.25 26.01 -14.19
N ILE A 770 -25.16 25.88 -14.96
CA ILE A 770 -24.86 26.76 -16.10
C ILE A 770 -25.85 26.52 -17.25
N LEU A 771 -26.17 25.26 -17.55
CA LEU A 771 -27.16 24.92 -18.57
C LEU A 771 -28.58 25.31 -18.11
N PHE A 772 -28.93 25.13 -16.84
CA PHE A 772 -30.22 25.50 -16.28
C PHE A 772 -30.37 27.02 -16.17
N ILE A 773 -29.32 27.78 -15.85
CA ILE A 773 -29.32 29.25 -15.88
C ILE A 773 -29.39 29.77 -17.32
N GLN A 774 -28.72 29.13 -18.29
CA GLN A 774 -28.85 29.47 -19.71
C GLN A 774 -30.22 29.12 -20.30
N PHE A 775 -30.89 28.07 -19.78
CA PHE A 775 -32.23 27.68 -20.23
C PHE A 775 -33.34 28.49 -19.55
N THR A 776 -33.22 28.80 -18.24
CA THR A 776 -34.25 29.53 -17.49
C THR A 776 -34.15 31.05 -17.60
N SER A 777 -32.99 31.62 -17.94
CA SER A 777 -32.86 33.07 -18.22
C SER A 777 -33.43 33.49 -19.57
N LYS A 778 -33.73 32.54 -20.48
CA LYS A 778 -34.31 32.85 -21.78
C LYS A 778 -35.83 32.79 -21.84
N GLU A 779 -36.50 32.22 -20.84
CA GLU A 779 -37.96 32.06 -20.89
C GLU A 779 -38.76 32.64 -19.72
N ASN A 780 -38.24 32.82 -18.49
CA ASN A 780 -39.16 33.08 -17.36
C ASN A 780 -38.75 34.14 -16.31
N ASN A 781 -37.94 35.14 -16.64
CA ASN A 781 -37.86 36.44 -15.93
C ASN A 781 -38.04 36.41 -14.38
N PHE A 782 -37.39 35.49 -13.66
CA PHE A 782 -37.44 35.39 -12.19
C PHE A 782 -36.24 36.09 -11.56
N PRO A 783 -36.42 36.89 -10.49
CA PRO A 783 -35.32 37.53 -9.78
C PRO A 783 -34.56 36.50 -8.94
N VAL A 784 -33.26 36.36 -9.18
CA VAL A 784 -32.33 35.54 -8.38
C VAL A 784 -31.44 36.48 -7.55
N ASP A 785 -31.22 36.13 -6.29
CA ASP A 785 -30.45 36.89 -5.30
C ASP A 785 -29.02 37.20 -5.79
N ASP A 786 -28.65 38.49 -5.81
CA ASP A 786 -27.37 38.99 -6.31
C ASP A 786 -26.17 38.39 -5.57
N ASN A 787 -26.33 37.94 -4.31
CA ASN A 787 -25.23 37.29 -3.57
C ASN A 787 -24.88 35.90 -4.13
N ILE A 788 -25.87 35.16 -4.64
CA ILE A 788 -25.67 33.85 -5.25
C ILE A 788 -25.00 34.01 -6.62
N ILE A 789 -25.33 35.09 -7.35
CA ILE A 789 -24.67 35.45 -8.59
C ILE A 789 -23.21 35.86 -8.32
N GLN A 790 -22.94 36.63 -7.26
CA GLN A 790 -21.58 37.06 -6.92
C GLN A 790 -20.69 35.88 -6.50
N GLU A 791 -21.21 34.95 -5.68
CA GLU A 791 -20.50 33.74 -5.28
C GLU A 791 -20.26 32.79 -6.46
N ALA A 792 -21.25 32.66 -7.36
CA ALA A 792 -21.10 31.92 -8.61
C ALA A 792 -20.10 32.58 -9.56
N LEU A 793 -20.08 33.90 -9.67
CA LEU A 793 -19.13 34.66 -10.50
C LEU A 793 -17.70 34.60 -9.94
N GLU A 794 -17.51 34.61 -8.62
CA GLU A 794 -16.19 34.45 -8.00
C GLU A 794 -15.64 33.02 -8.16
N ASN A 795 -16.51 32.02 -8.10
CA ASN A 795 -16.17 30.62 -8.35
C ASN A 795 -15.92 30.35 -9.85
N VAL A 796 -16.71 30.95 -10.74
CA VAL A 796 -16.49 30.91 -12.20
C VAL A 796 -15.22 31.66 -12.58
N ALA A 797 -14.89 32.81 -11.98
CA ALA A 797 -13.65 33.56 -12.25
C ALA A 797 -12.37 32.82 -11.78
N ARG A 798 -12.54 31.79 -10.93
CA ARG A 798 -11.47 30.90 -10.47
C ARG A 798 -11.22 29.73 -11.44
N ASP A 799 -12.26 29.25 -12.15
CA ASP A 799 -12.18 28.09 -13.07
C ASP A 799 -12.13 28.50 -14.57
N SER A 800 -12.78 29.61 -14.97
CA SER A 800 -12.94 30.00 -16.39
C SER A 800 -11.68 30.58 -17.05
N ARG A 801 -10.71 31.08 -16.28
CA ARG A 801 -9.47 31.65 -16.85
C ARG A 801 -8.45 30.60 -17.31
N TYR A 802 -8.69 29.31 -17.08
CA TYR A 802 -7.81 28.22 -17.54
C TYR A 802 -8.35 27.44 -18.74
N VAL A 803 -9.65 27.57 -19.06
CA VAL A 803 -10.33 26.75 -20.06
C VAL A 803 -10.24 27.33 -21.49
N GLU A 804 -9.96 28.63 -21.66
CA GLU A 804 -10.10 29.26 -22.99
C GLU A 804 -8.82 29.29 -23.86
N VAL A 805 -7.64 28.91 -23.36
CA VAL A 805 -6.40 28.93 -24.17
C VAL A 805 -6.00 27.56 -24.74
N TYR A 806 -6.43 26.45 -24.13
CA TYR A 806 -5.92 25.13 -24.48
C TYR A 806 -6.79 24.31 -25.45
N ARG A 807 -7.97 24.81 -25.84
CA ARG A 807 -8.83 24.15 -26.84
C ARG A 807 -8.67 24.79 -28.23
N LYS A 808 -7.82 24.13 -29.03
CA LYS A 808 -7.58 24.26 -30.49
C LYS A 808 -6.34 25.09 -30.86
N LYS A 809 -5.40 24.45 -31.56
CA LYS A 809 -4.31 25.04 -32.38
C LYS A 809 -4.85 25.94 -33.53
N LYS A 810 -5.84 26.81 -33.29
CA LYS A 810 -6.40 27.72 -34.30
C LYS A 810 -6.50 29.19 -33.90
N TRP A 811 -6.13 29.57 -32.68
CA TRP A 811 -5.93 30.98 -32.33
C TRP A 811 -4.75 31.14 -31.37
N LEU A 812 -3.54 31.21 -31.93
CA LEU A 812 -2.53 32.08 -31.32
C LEU A 812 -3.08 33.50 -31.48
N SER A 813 -3.46 34.14 -30.38
CA SER A 813 -3.88 35.53 -30.44
C SER A 813 -2.68 36.36 -30.86
N LYS A 814 -2.77 37.03 -32.02
CA LYS A 814 -1.74 37.97 -32.48
C LYS A 814 -1.56 39.17 -31.52
N ASP A 815 -2.51 39.35 -30.61
CA ASP A 815 -2.54 40.47 -29.67
C ASP A 815 -1.78 40.17 -28.36
N LEU A 816 -1.43 38.91 -28.11
CA LEU A 816 -0.63 38.50 -26.95
C LEU A 816 0.87 38.60 -27.24
N LYS A 817 1.61 39.07 -26.23
CA LYS A 817 3.06 39.06 -26.18
C LYS A 817 3.56 37.86 -25.39
N TYR A 818 4.32 36.99 -26.03
CA TYR A 818 4.80 35.74 -25.43
C TYR A 818 6.19 35.91 -24.83
N ILE A 819 6.35 35.54 -23.57
CA ILE A 819 7.57 35.72 -22.78
C ILE A 819 8.05 34.35 -22.29
N LEU A 820 9.22 33.92 -22.76
CA LEU A 820 9.86 32.67 -22.32
C LEU A 820 10.86 32.92 -21.17
N LEU A 821 10.70 32.24 -20.05
CA LEU A 821 11.70 32.19 -18.98
C LEU A 821 12.72 31.10 -19.33
N TRP A 822 13.87 31.50 -19.88
CA TRP A 822 14.85 30.53 -20.39
C TRP A 822 15.54 29.73 -19.28
N THR A 823 15.89 30.41 -18.19
CA THR A 823 16.58 29.82 -17.05
C THR A 823 15.61 29.42 -15.95
N ARG A 824 16.06 28.59 -15.01
CA ARG A 824 15.22 28.02 -13.94
C ARG A 824 14.49 29.11 -13.15
N LYS A 825 13.23 28.82 -12.78
CA LYS A 825 12.37 29.64 -11.92
C LYS A 825 12.68 29.49 -10.41
N ASP A 826 13.83 28.93 -10.04
CA ASP A 826 14.13 28.53 -8.66
C ASP A 826 14.56 29.69 -7.75
N TYR A 827 14.59 30.92 -8.26
CA TYR A 827 14.94 32.11 -7.51
C TYR A 827 14.11 33.33 -7.92
N GLU A 828 13.93 34.23 -6.95
CA GLU A 828 13.49 35.60 -7.22
C GLU A 828 14.41 36.25 -8.26
N PRO A 829 13.88 36.98 -9.25
CA PRO A 829 12.48 37.43 -9.40
C PRO A 829 11.58 36.52 -10.24
N PHE A 830 12.10 35.43 -10.83
CA PHE A 830 11.31 34.58 -11.72
C PHE A 830 10.13 33.91 -11.00
N LEU A 831 10.23 33.70 -9.68
CA LEU A 831 9.13 33.24 -8.84
C LEU A 831 7.88 34.12 -8.91
N GLN A 832 8.03 35.45 -9.10
CA GLN A 832 6.91 36.38 -9.21
C GLN A 832 6.19 36.33 -10.57
N LEU A 833 6.81 35.73 -11.59
CA LEU A 833 6.26 35.60 -12.94
C LEU A 833 5.58 34.24 -13.11
N GLU A 834 4.34 34.15 -12.63
CA GLU A 834 3.43 32.99 -12.77
C GLU A 834 3.14 32.66 -14.25
N GLU A 835 2.87 31.38 -14.55
CA GLU A 835 2.55 30.91 -15.92
C GLU A 835 1.30 31.61 -16.48
N GLY A 836 1.31 31.87 -17.79
CA GLY A 836 0.25 32.53 -18.53
C GLY A 836 0.12 34.02 -18.23
N GLN A 837 -1.13 34.51 -18.20
CA GLN A 837 -1.46 35.90 -17.88
C GLN A 837 -1.66 36.15 -16.37
N ARG A 838 -1.53 35.10 -15.54
CA ARG A 838 -2.00 35.08 -14.15
C ARG A 838 -1.33 36.14 -13.28
N ALA A 839 -0.01 36.29 -13.39
CA ALA A 839 0.74 37.29 -12.65
C ALA A 839 0.24 38.72 -12.94
N PHE A 840 -0.13 39.02 -14.18
CA PHE A 840 -0.60 40.36 -14.58
C PHE A 840 -2.01 40.63 -14.07
N LEU A 841 -2.90 39.64 -14.14
CA LEU A 841 -4.27 39.75 -13.66
C LEU A 841 -4.33 39.86 -12.12
N LYS A 842 -3.57 39.02 -11.40
CA LYS A 842 -3.54 38.99 -9.93
C LYS A 842 -3.01 40.29 -9.34
N ASN A 843 -2.07 40.94 -10.01
CA ASN A 843 -1.48 42.19 -9.55
C ASN A 843 -2.22 43.43 -10.10
N ASN A 844 -3.37 43.25 -10.73
CA ASN A 844 -4.20 44.30 -11.32
C ASN A 844 -3.39 45.22 -12.26
N CYS A 845 -2.56 44.61 -13.12
CA CYS A 845 -1.73 45.35 -14.07
C CYS A 845 -2.61 46.03 -15.13
N SER A 846 -2.22 47.25 -15.54
CA SER A 846 -2.91 48.01 -16.60
C SER A 846 -2.80 47.36 -17.97
N MET A 847 -1.74 46.57 -18.21
CA MET A 847 -1.52 45.80 -19.42
C MET A 847 -1.48 44.32 -19.08
N ILE A 848 -2.43 43.55 -19.63
CA ILE A 848 -2.60 42.12 -19.33
C ILE A 848 -2.34 41.23 -20.55
N ASN A 849 -2.01 41.79 -21.71
CA ASN A 849 -1.81 41.07 -22.96
C ASN A 849 -0.44 40.37 -23.07
N CYS A 850 0.10 39.89 -21.95
CA CYS A 850 1.38 39.19 -21.86
C CYS A 850 1.17 37.75 -21.36
N TYR A 851 1.74 36.77 -22.05
CA TYR A 851 1.70 35.36 -21.67
C TYR A 851 3.11 34.90 -21.31
N VAL A 852 3.32 34.48 -20.06
CA VAL A 852 4.62 33.98 -19.58
C VAL A 852 4.63 32.45 -19.61
N THR A 853 5.72 31.85 -20.09
CA THR A 853 5.95 30.41 -19.96
C THR A 853 7.40 30.08 -19.66
N ASP A 854 7.69 28.96 -19.01
CA ASP A 854 9.04 28.37 -18.97
C ASP A 854 9.18 27.12 -19.87
N ASP A 855 8.13 26.76 -20.61
CA ASP A 855 8.15 25.66 -21.57
C ASP A 855 8.84 26.07 -22.89
N ARG A 856 10.05 25.53 -23.09
CA ARG A 856 10.82 25.75 -24.32
C ARG A 856 10.20 25.07 -25.54
N PHE A 857 9.31 24.11 -25.34
CA PHE A 857 8.61 23.38 -26.40
C PHE A 857 7.22 23.93 -26.69
N PHE A 858 6.81 25.05 -26.07
CA PHE A 858 5.50 25.68 -26.26
C PHE A 858 5.17 25.94 -27.74
N PHE A 859 6.19 26.29 -28.54
CA PHE A 859 6.11 26.44 -30.00
C PHE A 859 6.88 25.33 -30.73
N ASP A 860 6.64 24.07 -30.35
CA ASP A 860 7.30 22.88 -30.92
C ASP A 860 8.85 22.97 -30.90
N GLY A 861 9.40 23.74 -29.95
CA GLY A 861 10.83 23.97 -29.78
C GLY A 861 11.40 25.18 -30.54
N ASP A 862 10.59 25.88 -31.33
CA ASP A 862 11.02 27.10 -32.03
C ASP A 862 10.90 28.33 -31.13
N THR A 863 12.05 28.76 -30.61
CA THR A 863 12.12 29.90 -29.69
C THR A 863 11.92 31.25 -30.38
N THR A 864 11.90 31.32 -31.72
CA THR A 864 11.75 32.58 -32.45
C THR A 864 10.34 33.17 -32.39
N HIS A 865 9.35 32.37 -31.98
CA HIS A 865 7.96 32.79 -31.80
C HIS A 865 7.67 33.57 -30.50
N PHE A 866 8.61 33.59 -29.56
CA PHE A 866 8.46 34.40 -28.35
C PHE A 866 8.84 35.86 -28.63
N ASP A 867 8.07 36.82 -28.11
CA ASP A 867 8.42 38.25 -28.18
C ASP A 867 9.59 38.61 -27.24
N ALA A 868 9.72 37.90 -26.12
CA ALA A 868 10.83 38.08 -25.18
C ALA A 868 11.34 36.75 -24.61
N ILE A 869 12.63 36.71 -24.32
CA ILE A 869 13.29 35.62 -23.60
C ILE A 869 14.05 36.21 -22.41
N ALA A 870 13.67 35.83 -21.20
CA ALA A 870 14.28 36.32 -19.98
C ALA A 870 15.27 35.30 -19.40
N PHE A 871 16.38 35.82 -18.87
CA PHE A 871 17.44 35.03 -18.24
C PHE A 871 17.72 35.54 -16.83
N ASN A 872 17.70 34.65 -15.85
CA ASN A 872 18.04 34.94 -14.47
C ASN A 872 19.57 34.99 -14.29
N GLY A 873 20.07 36.13 -13.83
CA GLY A 873 21.51 36.40 -13.68
C GLY A 873 22.26 35.38 -12.81
N ARG A 874 21.60 34.73 -11.85
CA ARG A 874 22.21 33.68 -11.03
C ARG A 874 22.49 32.41 -11.81
N ASN A 875 21.61 32.05 -12.76
CA ASN A 875 21.75 30.82 -13.53
C ASN A 875 22.75 31.00 -14.68
N ILE A 876 22.81 32.17 -15.31
CA ILE A 876 23.65 32.37 -16.50
C ILE A 876 25.14 32.23 -16.22
N LYS A 877 25.60 32.49 -14.98
CA LYS A 877 27.01 32.37 -14.59
C LYS A 877 27.61 30.98 -14.89
N ARG A 878 26.79 29.93 -14.90
CA ARG A 878 27.22 28.53 -15.09
C ARG A 878 26.86 27.99 -16.48
N MET A 879 26.27 28.80 -17.34
CA MET A 879 25.85 28.36 -18.66
C MET A 879 27.01 28.35 -19.66
N THR A 880 26.94 27.39 -20.56
CA THR A 880 27.82 27.28 -21.72
C THR A 880 27.12 27.78 -22.99
N LYS A 881 27.88 28.09 -24.03
CA LYS A 881 27.33 28.54 -25.34
C LYS A 881 26.32 27.57 -25.96
N TYR A 882 26.40 26.28 -25.61
CA TYR A 882 25.53 25.23 -26.15
C TYR A 882 24.14 25.21 -25.49
N GLU A 883 23.97 25.92 -24.37
CA GLU A 883 22.71 25.99 -23.61
C GLU A 883 21.92 27.27 -23.90
N LEU A 884 22.43 28.14 -24.77
CA LEU A 884 21.75 29.36 -25.22
C LEU A 884 20.77 29.04 -26.37
N PRO A 885 19.71 29.85 -26.56
CA PRO A 885 18.84 29.71 -27.72
C PRO A 885 19.66 29.77 -29.01
N LYS A 886 19.44 28.81 -29.91
CA LYS A 886 20.21 28.70 -31.16
C LYS A 886 19.89 29.81 -32.15
N TYR A 887 18.65 30.29 -32.12
CA TYR A 887 18.13 31.26 -33.07
C TYR A 887 17.48 32.41 -32.33
N ARG A 888 17.77 33.62 -32.81
CA ARG A 888 17.22 34.87 -32.28
C ARG A 888 16.61 35.68 -33.41
N SER A 889 15.33 36.01 -33.27
CA SER A 889 14.66 36.94 -34.18
C SER A 889 15.06 38.38 -33.87
N LEU A 890 15.15 39.24 -34.88
CA LEU A 890 15.53 40.67 -34.75
C LEU A 890 14.59 41.46 -33.82
N HIS A 891 13.34 41.04 -33.69
CA HIS A 891 12.34 41.72 -32.87
C HIS A 891 12.28 41.19 -31.42
N GLN A 892 12.98 40.10 -31.13
CA GLN A 892 12.91 39.42 -29.84
C GLN A 892 13.77 40.10 -28.76
N LYS A 893 13.17 40.42 -27.62
CA LYS A 893 13.86 41.04 -26.49
C LYS A 893 14.52 39.98 -25.60
N TYR A 894 15.84 40.02 -25.49
CA TYR A 894 16.58 39.18 -24.56
C TYR A 894 16.81 40.01 -23.30
N ILE A 895 16.22 39.55 -22.19
CA ILE A 895 16.13 40.31 -20.96
C ILE A 895 17.08 39.69 -19.93
N TYR A 896 18.05 40.47 -19.46
CA TYR A 896 18.85 40.11 -18.30
C TYR A 896 18.09 40.49 -17.03
N PHE A 897 17.68 39.49 -16.25
CA PHE A 897 16.88 39.68 -15.05
C PHE A 897 17.69 39.35 -13.80
N ASN A 898 17.89 40.32 -12.91
CA ASN A 898 18.59 40.10 -11.64
C ASN A 898 18.19 41.10 -10.55
N MET A 899 17.76 40.62 -9.38
CA MET A 899 17.48 41.47 -8.20
C MET A 899 18.64 41.52 -7.19
N GLU A 900 19.70 40.73 -7.39
CA GLU A 900 20.83 40.67 -6.49
C GLU A 900 21.95 41.62 -6.90
N SER A 901 22.72 42.11 -5.92
CA SER A 901 23.88 42.97 -6.19
C SER A 901 24.88 42.29 -7.14
N SER A 902 25.42 43.07 -8.08
CA SER A 902 26.47 42.64 -9.01
C SER A 902 27.73 42.17 -8.29
N ASP A 903 27.97 42.60 -7.06
CA ASP A 903 29.11 42.16 -6.24
C ASP A 903 28.98 40.70 -5.76
N ASN A 904 27.74 40.23 -5.60
CA ASN A 904 27.46 38.85 -5.20
C ASN A 904 27.46 37.90 -6.41
N TYR A 905 27.01 38.38 -7.57
CA TYR A 905 26.91 37.59 -8.80
C TYR A 905 27.45 38.36 -10.01
N PRO A 906 28.77 38.58 -10.09
CA PRO A 906 29.36 39.25 -11.25
C PRO A 906 29.25 38.33 -12.47
N VAL A 907 28.66 38.85 -13.55
CA VAL A 907 28.64 38.21 -14.87
C VAL A 907 29.84 38.75 -15.64
N CYS A 908 31.01 38.15 -15.44
CA CYS A 908 32.25 38.52 -16.12
C CYS A 908 32.58 37.47 -17.19
N ASN A 909 31.75 37.36 -18.22
CA ASN A 909 31.97 36.43 -19.33
C ASN A 909 31.65 37.13 -20.65
N ALA A 910 32.66 37.27 -21.50
CA ALA A 910 32.58 37.96 -22.79
C ALA A 910 31.52 37.36 -23.74
N MET A 911 31.07 36.12 -23.50
CA MET A 911 29.96 35.50 -24.23
C MET A 911 28.64 36.27 -24.10
N PHE A 912 28.45 37.00 -23.01
CA PHE A 912 27.23 37.76 -22.75
C PHE A 912 27.38 39.25 -23.10
N ASP A 913 28.53 39.66 -23.63
CA ASP A 913 28.72 41.02 -24.14
C ASP A 913 27.74 41.23 -25.31
N ASP A 914 26.97 42.31 -25.25
CA ASP A 914 25.90 42.67 -26.20
C ASP A 914 24.81 41.60 -26.43
N PHE A 915 24.77 40.55 -25.59
CA PHE A 915 23.80 39.46 -25.73
C PHE A 915 22.40 39.86 -25.29
N PHE A 916 22.29 40.69 -24.25
CA PHE A 916 21.03 41.19 -23.71
C PHE A 916 20.75 42.59 -24.24
N ASN A 917 19.52 42.83 -24.66
CA ASN A 917 19.12 44.15 -25.16
C ASN A 917 18.34 44.92 -24.11
N TRP A 918 17.72 44.21 -23.18
CA TRP A 918 16.93 44.79 -22.08
C TRP A 918 17.46 44.26 -20.75
N THR A 919 17.39 45.10 -19.72
CA THR A 919 17.74 44.77 -18.34
C THR A 919 16.54 44.95 -17.43
N ALA A 920 16.27 43.96 -16.59
CA ALA A 920 15.25 43.99 -15.56
C ALA A 920 15.93 43.79 -14.20
N THR A 921 16.31 44.90 -13.54
CA THR A 921 17.11 44.83 -12.30
C THR A 921 16.63 45.83 -11.25
N TYR A 922 17.19 45.73 -10.04
CA TYR A 922 16.91 46.68 -8.96
C TYR A 922 17.44 48.11 -9.22
N LYS A 923 18.27 48.30 -10.26
CA LYS A 923 18.79 49.61 -10.63
C LYS A 923 17.68 50.45 -11.28
N LEU A 924 17.60 51.72 -10.91
CA LEU A 924 16.56 52.63 -11.40
C LEU A 924 16.73 52.99 -12.88
N ASN A 925 17.95 52.83 -13.43
CA ASN A 925 18.26 53.05 -14.83
C ASN A 925 18.16 51.79 -15.72
N SER A 926 17.60 50.68 -15.21
CA SER A 926 17.29 49.51 -16.04
C SER A 926 16.09 49.77 -16.95
N ASP A 927 16.03 49.08 -18.10
CA ASP A 927 14.87 49.15 -19.02
C ASP A 927 13.56 48.78 -18.32
N ILE A 928 13.62 47.83 -17.38
CA ILE A 928 12.53 47.48 -16.48
C ILE A 928 13.02 47.55 -15.02
N PRO A 929 12.82 48.69 -14.32
CA PRO A 929 13.20 48.80 -12.91
C PRO A 929 12.36 47.86 -12.03
N PHE A 930 13.00 46.92 -11.36
CA PHE A 930 12.37 45.89 -10.53
C PHE A 930 12.84 46.02 -9.08
N THR A 931 12.17 46.88 -8.31
CA THR A 931 12.62 47.34 -6.97
C THR A 931 11.88 46.63 -5.82
N TYR A 932 12.58 46.42 -4.70
CA TYR A 932 11.99 45.84 -3.48
C TYR A 932 11.10 46.82 -2.70
N ILE A 933 11.14 48.11 -3.03
CA ILE A 933 10.48 49.17 -2.27
C ILE A 933 9.62 49.99 -3.22
N LYS A 934 8.37 50.27 -2.82
CA LYS A 934 7.49 51.25 -3.45
C LYS A 934 7.20 52.35 -2.44
N ILE A 935 7.43 53.60 -2.84
CA ILE A 935 7.14 54.77 -2.02
C ILE A 935 5.79 55.31 -2.49
N LYS A 936 4.81 55.34 -1.58
CA LYS A 936 3.47 55.89 -1.85
C LYS A 936 3.27 57.20 -1.08
N ASN A 937 2.64 58.19 -1.69
CA ASN A 937 2.20 59.39 -0.98
C ASN A 937 0.96 59.09 -0.10
N ARG A 938 0.49 60.07 0.67
CA ARG A 938 -0.69 59.91 1.57
C ARG A 938 -1.98 59.55 0.81
N ASN A 939 -2.05 59.82 -0.50
CA ASN A 939 -3.18 59.45 -1.36
C ASN A 939 -3.04 58.03 -1.94
N GLY A 940 -1.97 57.31 -1.61
CA GLY A 940 -1.71 55.95 -2.08
C GLY A 940 -1.05 55.87 -3.46
N GLU A 941 -0.72 57.01 -4.08
CA GLU A 941 -0.06 57.07 -5.38
C GLU A 941 1.43 56.74 -5.25
N VAL A 942 1.96 55.91 -6.15
CA VAL A 942 3.38 55.53 -6.15
C VAL A 942 4.21 56.70 -6.70
N VAL A 943 5.06 57.29 -5.85
CA VAL A 943 5.90 58.45 -6.17
C VAL A 943 7.39 58.12 -6.27
N GLY A 944 7.79 56.88 -5.98
CA GLY A 944 9.17 56.41 -6.13
C GLY A 944 9.38 54.94 -5.75
N PRO A 945 10.63 54.44 -5.78
CA PRO A 945 11.86 55.18 -6.06
C PRO A 945 12.03 55.52 -7.56
N LYS A 946 12.57 56.69 -7.86
CA LYS A 946 12.96 57.17 -9.21
C LYS A 946 14.32 57.87 -9.13
N GLU A 947 15.07 57.92 -10.24
CA GLU A 947 16.45 58.41 -10.25
C GLU A 947 16.55 59.91 -9.86
N ASP A 948 15.52 60.68 -10.19
CA ASP A 948 15.31 62.10 -9.94
C ASP A 948 14.38 62.37 -8.73
N MET A 949 14.45 61.55 -7.68
CA MET A 949 13.56 61.70 -6.52
C MET A 949 13.92 62.94 -5.68
N GLU A 950 13.07 63.97 -5.72
CA GLU A 950 13.19 65.15 -4.87
C GLU A 950 12.59 64.88 -3.48
N TRP A 951 13.42 65.00 -2.44
CA TRP A 951 12.99 64.88 -1.05
C TRP A 951 12.76 66.26 -0.45
N LYS A 952 11.67 66.42 0.31
CA LYS A 952 11.45 67.64 1.08
C LYS A 952 12.43 67.65 2.25
N GLU A 953 13.47 68.49 2.15
CA GLU A 953 14.39 68.74 3.25
C GLU A 953 13.67 69.51 4.37
N ASN A 954 14.04 69.24 5.64
CA ASN A 954 13.48 69.87 6.84
C ASN A 954 11.99 69.57 7.11
N LEU A 955 11.67 68.28 7.31
CA LEU A 955 10.37 67.88 7.89
C LEU A 955 10.30 68.31 9.37
N SER A 956 9.37 69.18 9.72
CA SER A 956 9.03 69.50 11.12
C SER A 956 8.29 68.33 11.76
N PHE A 957 8.61 68.03 13.01
CA PHE A 957 7.95 66.97 13.78
C PHE A 957 6.50 67.38 14.08
N GLU A 958 5.52 66.75 13.44
CA GLU A 958 4.09 66.91 13.75
C GLU A 958 3.72 66.01 14.95
N GLU A 959 3.13 66.58 16.01
CA GLU A 959 2.74 65.85 17.24
C GLU A 959 1.79 64.67 17.00
N ASP A 960 1.07 64.68 15.88
CA ASP A 960 0.08 63.67 15.51
C ASP A 960 0.69 62.34 15.02
N VAL A 961 2.02 62.27 14.84
CA VAL A 961 2.76 61.03 14.52
C VAL A 961 3.31 60.40 15.80
N MET A 962 2.50 60.32 16.85
CA MET A 962 2.85 59.58 18.07
C MET A 962 2.87 58.07 17.80
N PHE A 963 4.02 57.45 17.99
CA PHE A 963 4.17 56.00 17.88
C PHE A 963 3.27 55.30 18.91
N LYS A 964 2.46 54.31 18.47
CA LYS A 964 1.69 53.46 19.39
C LYS A 964 2.65 52.63 20.28
N GLY A 965 2.77 53.01 21.55
CA GLY A 965 3.40 52.22 22.62
C GLY A 965 4.79 52.68 23.08
N ASN A 966 5.16 52.29 24.29
CA ASN A 966 6.50 52.53 24.87
C ASN A 966 7.55 51.63 24.20
N LYS A 967 8.34 52.20 23.29
CA LYS A 967 9.49 51.51 22.67
C LYS A 967 10.68 51.53 23.64
N SER A 968 11.14 50.35 24.07
CA SER A 968 12.26 50.18 25.00
C SER A 968 13.59 49.79 24.33
N LYS A 969 13.60 49.66 22.99
CA LYS A 969 14.76 49.26 22.17
C LYS A 969 15.03 50.31 21.10
N ALA A 970 16.31 50.57 20.81
CA ALA A 970 16.70 51.63 19.87
C ALA A 970 16.63 51.19 18.41
N ALA A 971 17.01 49.94 18.10
CA ALA A 971 16.92 49.38 16.76
C ALA A 971 16.80 47.85 16.81
N ALA A 972 16.34 47.26 15.71
CA ALA A 972 16.36 45.81 15.52
C ALA A 972 16.96 45.49 14.14
N TRP A 973 17.79 44.45 14.08
CA TRP A 973 18.37 43.94 12.85
C TRP A 973 17.94 42.50 12.60
N PHE A 974 17.09 42.30 11.60
CA PHE A 974 16.64 40.98 11.15
C PHE A 974 17.56 40.49 10.05
N VAL A 975 18.23 39.35 10.26
CA VAL A 975 19.26 38.86 9.34
C VAL A 975 19.32 37.34 9.29
N SER A 976 19.25 36.80 8.08
CA SER A 976 19.37 35.36 7.77
C SER A 976 20.73 34.96 7.22
N ASN A 977 21.51 35.88 6.63
CA ASN A 977 22.84 35.59 6.10
C ASN A 977 23.92 36.46 6.75
N CYS A 978 24.81 35.80 7.48
CA CYS A 978 25.85 36.45 8.28
C CYS A 978 27.14 36.73 7.51
N SER A 979 27.27 36.13 6.33
CA SER A 979 28.46 36.18 5.48
C SER A 979 28.16 37.06 4.27
N SER A 980 28.30 38.38 4.43
CA SER A 980 28.15 39.35 3.34
C SER A 980 29.38 40.25 3.21
N ARG A 981 29.68 40.67 1.98
CA ARG A 981 30.80 41.58 1.66
C ARG A 981 30.53 43.05 1.98
N SER A 982 29.29 43.40 2.33
CA SER A 982 28.84 44.77 2.55
C SER A 982 29.28 45.43 3.87
N GLY A 983 30.04 44.75 4.73
CA GLY A 983 30.45 45.28 6.04
C GLY A 983 29.31 45.49 7.06
N ARG A 984 28.05 45.21 6.71
CA ARG A 984 26.85 45.45 7.55
C ARG A 984 26.93 44.87 8.96
N LYS A 985 27.58 43.71 9.13
CA LYS A 985 27.77 43.06 10.44
C LYS A 985 28.70 43.87 11.35
N GLU A 986 29.74 44.45 10.78
CA GLU A 986 30.68 45.30 11.52
C GLU A 986 30.02 46.62 11.90
N LEU A 987 29.26 47.22 10.98
CA LEU A 987 28.45 48.40 11.26
C LEU A 987 27.50 48.18 12.45
N VAL A 988 26.72 47.09 12.45
CA VAL A 988 25.78 46.79 13.56
C VAL A 988 26.52 46.51 14.86
N ARG A 989 27.67 45.84 14.83
CA ARG A 989 28.50 45.64 16.03
C ARG A 989 29.03 46.95 16.61
N ASN A 990 29.50 47.86 15.75
CA ASN A 990 29.98 49.18 16.18
C ASN A 990 28.83 50.02 16.74
N LEU A 991 27.66 49.96 16.11
CA LEU A 991 26.45 50.62 16.58
C LEU A 991 25.97 50.06 17.93
N GLN A 992 25.99 48.74 18.13
CA GLN A 992 25.69 48.10 19.41
C GLN A 992 26.62 48.61 20.52
N LYS A 993 27.93 48.66 20.27
CA LYS A 993 28.91 49.20 21.24
C LYS A 993 28.62 50.65 21.60
N TYR A 994 28.27 51.48 20.61
CA TYR A 994 27.97 52.90 20.81
C TYR A 994 26.69 53.13 21.61
N LEU A 995 25.61 52.43 21.24
CA LEU A 995 24.30 52.56 21.89
C LEU A 995 24.28 51.95 23.29
N GLN A 996 25.03 50.87 23.53
CA GLN A 996 25.13 50.24 24.85
C GLN A 996 25.71 51.21 25.89
N ARG A 997 26.65 52.09 25.50
CA ARG A 997 27.18 53.16 26.38
C ARG A 997 26.13 54.19 26.80
N ARG A 998 24.99 54.25 26.11
CA ARG A 998 23.85 55.14 26.38
C ARG A 998 22.64 54.41 26.95
N GLY A 999 22.79 53.17 27.41
CA GLY A 999 21.70 52.35 27.96
C GLY A 999 20.71 51.84 26.90
N LEU A 1000 21.05 51.91 25.62
CA LEU A 1000 20.21 51.50 24.50
C LEU A 1000 20.75 50.22 23.86
N ALA A 1001 19.85 49.40 23.31
CA ALA A 1001 20.21 48.13 22.66
C ALA A 1001 19.77 48.08 21.20
N VAL A 1002 20.57 47.37 20.38
CA VAL A 1002 20.16 46.87 19.07
C VAL A 1002 19.96 45.37 19.17
N ASP A 1003 18.72 44.93 18.98
CA ASP A 1003 18.38 43.51 19.02
C ASP A 1003 18.66 42.88 17.65
N VAL A 1004 19.36 41.74 17.62
CA VAL A 1004 19.69 41.02 16.37
C VAL A 1004 18.90 39.73 16.31
N TYR A 1005 18.00 39.65 15.35
CA TYR A 1005 17.08 38.54 15.13
C TYR A 1005 17.51 37.71 13.92
N GLY A 1006 17.38 36.38 14.03
CA GLY A 1006 17.69 35.44 12.95
C GLY A 1006 19.04 34.75 13.13
N ASP A 1007 19.61 34.20 12.05
CA ASP A 1007 20.74 33.26 12.10
C ASP A 1007 22.06 33.89 12.59
N CYS A 1008 22.14 35.23 12.62
CA CYS A 1008 23.35 35.95 13.02
C CYS A 1008 23.29 36.56 14.42
N GLY A 1009 22.17 36.40 15.12
CA GLY A 1009 21.92 36.97 16.44
C GLY A 1009 21.46 35.93 17.45
N PRO A 1010 21.51 36.26 18.75
CA PRO A 1010 21.07 35.36 19.81
C PRO A 1010 19.54 35.22 19.87
N LEU A 1011 18.80 36.15 19.25
CA LEU A 1011 17.34 36.16 19.25
C LEU A 1011 16.82 35.43 18.02
N LYS A 1012 15.93 34.46 18.24
CA LYS A 1012 15.25 33.76 17.15
C LYS A 1012 13.91 34.45 16.89
N CYS A 1013 13.55 34.62 15.62
CA CYS A 1013 12.18 35.02 15.27
C CYS A 1013 11.22 33.89 15.65
N PRO A 1014 10.09 34.20 16.32
CA PRO A 1014 8.98 33.26 16.43
C PRO A 1014 8.56 32.84 15.01
N ARG A 1015 8.44 31.54 14.75
CA ARG A 1015 8.09 30.99 13.42
C ARG A 1015 6.73 31.47 12.85
N TYR A 1016 5.95 32.20 13.65
CA TYR A 1016 4.62 32.71 13.29
C TYR A 1016 4.50 34.24 13.34
N ALA A 1017 5.60 34.98 13.44
CA ALA A 1017 5.56 36.44 13.31
C ALA A 1017 5.75 36.83 11.83
N LYS A 1018 4.68 36.74 11.04
CA LYS A 1018 4.56 37.42 9.75
C LYS A 1018 3.19 38.05 9.66
#